data_AF-A0A7C5A7A2-F1
#
_entry.id   AF-A0A7C5A7A2-F1
#
_cell.length_a   1.000
_cell.length_b   1.000
_cell.length_c   1.000
_cell.angle_alpha   90.00
_cell.angle_beta   90.00
_cell.angle_gamma   90.00
#
_symmetry.space_group_name_H-M   'P 1'
#
loop_
_entity.id
_entity.type
_entity.pdbx_description
1 polymer ?
#
loop_
_entity_poly.entity_id
_entity_poly.type
_entity_poly.pdbx_seq_one_letter_code
_entity_poly.pdbx_strand_id
1 'polypeptide(L)'
;MKPVPDWSSLRRWLTILILLACSSACTLSLLPWPATSTAPDAAPTVFSPPPTPQPAVSLTLRVTLPAPLAPGETLVLSVVDEVTGLALNATNYPMQAQDALHYTLSIPCPLNSLLQYRYVRWGKLPVVEDTAADLPVRYRLYHAVAPAEIEDIVASWSDTPFSGPLGRISGQVTDAVSGAPLTNILVTAGGVQTLTDSQGNFLLEGLPPGTHNLVAYALDGAYTIFQQGATVAAGLRTPAPLRLTPRPLVNVMFVVNVPANTVKNAPVRLAGNLLQLGNTFGDLNGGLSLLAKRLPALSPLPDGRYMLTLALPVGADVRYKYTLGDGFWNAEHRFDGHFVLRQLIVPATNTVVTDTVETWQAGNSAPIIFEVTAPKTTPATDTVSIQFNPYGWTEPIPMWSLGNNRWAYVLFSPLNMLGQFEYRYCRNEQCGAADDIATPNGRRGRIAATSLTRQDLQDEITAWQWMQSASYTVTPFPGVQPRSGFLAGVEFQRAYHPSWQPYLPSSLLEVQNLGANLLVLTPTWTTPRASPLLFAPTPASDPLWSEVGQAVGLARAVNLNVALFPEPRFLNDAASWWLAIPGDEAWWNRWFERYRAFVIYHADLARQSGATMLILGGEWLQPALPGGALPDGRPSGVPADADGRWRDILSAARQHFHGPVYWALPFRGAPIQTPAFLREADGIYLLWYPPLSTSATPTVEDMAAQAGHLLDEQVAPAVNSLNKPLILAVAYPSITGAARANVAWQTFNQPMADDPSFALNLTAQADIYQALLVALNSREWIKGFVSQGYYPPVALQDKSASVRGKPAAEVLRYWYPRLRGVAP
;
A
#
# COMPACT_ATOMS: atom_id res chain seq x y z
N MET A 1 59.37 -39.16 19.82
CA MET A 1 58.73 -38.83 18.53
C MET A 1 57.28 -39.31 18.56
N LYS A 2 56.33 -38.39 18.66
CA LYS A 2 54.90 -38.55 18.37
C LYS A 2 54.45 -37.23 17.70
N PRO A 3 53.59 -37.29 16.67
CA PRO A 3 53.38 -36.15 15.78
C PRO A 3 52.38 -35.16 16.36
N VAL A 4 52.60 -33.88 16.05
CA VAL A 4 51.72 -32.75 16.38
C VAL A 4 50.51 -32.77 15.43
N PRO A 5 49.27 -32.52 15.88
CA PRO A 5 48.09 -32.58 15.02
C PRO A 5 48.04 -31.42 14.02
N ASP A 6 47.63 -31.73 12.79
CA ASP A 6 47.41 -30.77 11.71
C ASP A 6 46.05 -30.07 11.85
N TRP A 7 46.10 -28.78 12.20
CA TRP A 7 44.94 -27.90 12.42
C TRP A 7 44.26 -27.43 11.12
N SER A 8 44.80 -27.79 9.95
CA SER A 8 44.25 -27.40 8.65
C SER A 8 42.97 -28.17 8.29
N SER A 9 42.84 -29.42 8.76
CA SER A 9 41.64 -30.25 8.52
C SER A 9 40.43 -29.75 9.33
N LEU A 10 40.64 -29.36 10.60
CA LEU A 10 39.58 -28.88 11.48
C LEU A 10 38.96 -27.57 10.98
N ARG A 11 39.78 -26.66 10.42
CA ARG A 11 39.29 -25.43 9.78
C ARG A 11 38.46 -25.73 8.54
N ARG A 12 38.89 -26.67 7.67
CA ARG A 12 38.11 -27.04 6.47
C ARG A 12 36.76 -27.67 6.82
N TRP A 13 36.68 -28.50 7.86
CA TRP A 13 35.41 -29.05 8.34
C TRP A 13 34.51 -28.01 8.99
N LEU A 14 35.05 -27.04 9.74
CA LEU A 14 34.27 -25.93 10.29
C LEU A 14 33.72 -25.00 9.18
N THR A 15 34.51 -24.73 8.14
CA THR A 15 34.07 -23.89 7.01
C THR A 15 32.98 -24.59 6.19
N ILE A 16 33.06 -25.91 6.01
CA ILE A 16 32.02 -26.71 5.33
C ILE A 16 30.74 -26.79 6.18
N LEU A 17 30.85 -26.90 7.52
CA LEU A 17 29.68 -26.88 8.41
C LEU A 17 28.99 -25.50 8.46
N ILE A 18 29.75 -24.40 8.38
CA ILE A 18 29.19 -23.04 8.30
C ILE A 18 28.55 -22.77 6.93
N LEU A 19 29.11 -23.31 5.83
CA LEU A 19 28.52 -23.22 4.50
C LEU A 19 27.25 -24.09 4.34
N LEU A 20 27.16 -25.26 5.00
CA LEU A 20 25.92 -26.06 5.04
C LEU A 20 24.84 -25.48 5.98
N ALA A 21 25.22 -24.76 7.03
CA ALA A 21 24.27 -24.08 7.91
C ALA A 21 23.66 -22.83 7.24
N CYS A 22 24.41 -22.13 6.38
CA CYS A 22 23.92 -20.95 5.66
C CYS A 22 22.99 -21.28 4.47
N SER A 23 23.02 -22.50 3.91
CA SER A 23 22.11 -22.89 2.82
C SER A 23 20.73 -23.36 3.30
N SER A 24 20.51 -23.45 4.62
CA SER A 24 19.25 -23.91 5.24
C SER A 24 18.47 -22.80 5.94
N ALA A 25 18.92 -21.54 5.87
CA ALA A 25 18.35 -20.41 6.62
C ALA A 25 17.18 -19.69 5.92
N CYS A 26 16.77 -20.12 4.72
CA CYS A 26 15.59 -19.59 4.05
C CYS A 26 14.44 -20.59 4.17
N THR A 27 13.72 -20.58 5.30
CA THR A 27 12.31 -21.01 5.48
C THR A 27 11.94 -21.01 6.96
N LEU A 28 12.05 -19.85 7.62
CA LEU A 28 11.34 -19.59 8.87
C LEU A 28 10.30 -18.51 8.60
N SER A 29 9.16 -18.93 8.05
CA SER A 29 7.95 -18.12 8.01
C SER A 29 7.24 -18.26 9.36
N LEU A 30 7.09 -17.14 10.08
CA LEU A 30 6.45 -17.07 11.41
C LEU A 30 4.92 -16.85 11.33
N LEU A 31 4.30 -17.14 10.19
CA LEU A 31 2.84 -17.24 10.05
C LEU A 31 2.48 -18.72 9.91
N PRO A 32 1.43 -19.24 10.58
CA PRO A 32 0.96 -20.59 10.35
C PRO A 32 0.36 -20.67 8.95
N TRP A 33 1.19 -21.01 7.96
CA TRP A 33 0.69 -21.69 6.78
C TRP A 33 0.23 -23.08 7.21
N PRO A 34 -0.92 -23.57 6.74
CA PRO A 34 -1.29 -24.96 6.98
C PRO A 34 -0.13 -25.83 6.47
N ALA A 35 0.30 -26.76 7.33
CA ALA A 35 1.35 -27.72 7.03
C ALA A 35 1.17 -28.28 5.62
N THR A 36 2.27 -28.38 4.88
CA THR A 36 2.32 -29.06 3.59
C THR A 36 1.73 -30.46 3.77
N SER A 37 0.48 -30.65 3.33
CA SER A 37 -0.06 -31.99 3.19
C SER A 37 0.77 -32.65 2.09
N THR A 38 1.51 -33.70 2.46
CA THR A 38 2.13 -34.62 1.52
C THR A 38 1.03 -35.36 0.75
N ALA A 39 0.46 -34.68 -0.25
CA ALA A 39 -0.30 -35.38 -1.29
C ALA A 39 0.69 -36.29 -2.05
N PRO A 40 0.31 -37.53 -2.38
CA PRO A 40 1.18 -38.42 -3.14
C PRO A 40 1.55 -37.78 -4.48
N ASP A 41 2.83 -37.87 -4.86
CA ASP A 41 3.39 -37.42 -6.14
C ASP A 41 2.69 -38.15 -7.30
N ALA A 42 1.56 -37.61 -7.74
CA ALA A 42 1.02 -37.86 -9.06
C ALA A 42 1.87 -37.05 -10.05
N ALA A 43 2.32 -37.69 -11.13
CA ALA A 43 3.00 -37.01 -12.22
C ALA A 43 2.13 -35.82 -12.69
N PRO A 44 2.71 -34.60 -12.80
CA PRO A 44 1.93 -33.41 -13.09
C PRO A 44 1.26 -33.54 -14.45
N THR A 45 -0.02 -33.22 -14.52
CA THR A 45 -0.78 -33.24 -15.77
C THR A 45 -0.35 -32.07 -16.64
N VAL A 46 -0.02 -32.33 -17.91
CA VAL A 46 0.28 -31.25 -18.88
C VAL A 46 -1.05 -30.65 -19.33
N PHE A 47 -1.25 -29.38 -19.03
CA PHE A 47 -2.34 -28.57 -19.55
C PHE A 47 -1.87 -27.85 -20.82
N SER A 48 -2.48 -28.22 -21.94
CA SER A 48 -2.43 -27.46 -23.18
C SER A 48 -3.82 -26.84 -23.40
N PRO A 49 -3.94 -25.59 -23.87
CA PRO A 49 -5.24 -25.00 -24.16
C PRO A 49 -6.01 -25.94 -25.11
N PRO A 50 -7.19 -26.45 -24.73
CA PRO A 50 -7.90 -27.42 -25.55
C PRO A 50 -8.34 -26.78 -26.88
N PRO A 51 -8.33 -27.52 -28.00
CA PRO A 51 -8.90 -27.04 -29.27
C PRO A 51 -10.44 -26.92 -29.21
N THR A 52 -11.06 -27.47 -28.16
CA THR A 52 -12.49 -27.37 -27.88
C THR A 52 -12.77 -26.09 -27.08
N PRO A 53 -13.78 -25.27 -27.46
CA PRO A 53 -14.18 -24.11 -26.67
C PRO A 53 -14.46 -24.52 -25.23
N GLN A 54 -14.00 -23.70 -24.27
CA GLN A 54 -14.34 -23.92 -22.87
C GLN A 54 -15.87 -23.93 -22.73
N PRO A 55 -16.45 -24.83 -21.90
CA PRO A 55 -17.87 -24.81 -21.60
C PRO A 55 -18.29 -23.41 -21.16
N ALA A 56 -19.37 -22.89 -21.73
CA ALA A 56 -19.89 -21.56 -21.42
C ALA A 56 -21.34 -21.65 -20.94
N VAL A 57 -21.73 -20.73 -20.07
CA VAL A 57 -23.09 -20.51 -19.61
C VAL A 57 -23.63 -19.21 -20.19
N SER A 58 -24.95 -19.13 -20.41
CA SER A 58 -25.59 -17.90 -20.89
C SER A 58 -26.03 -17.06 -19.70
N LEU A 59 -25.55 -15.81 -19.63
CA LEU A 59 -25.95 -14.85 -18.61
C LEU A 59 -26.81 -13.77 -19.26
N THR A 60 -28.02 -13.57 -18.73
CA THR A 60 -28.95 -12.53 -19.16
C THR A 60 -28.94 -11.41 -18.13
N LEU A 61 -28.34 -10.28 -18.47
CA LEU A 61 -28.32 -9.10 -17.62
C LEU A 61 -29.56 -8.24 -17.91
N ARG A 62 -30.21 -7.79 -16.84
CA ARG A 62 -31.33 -6.85 -16.82
C ARG A 62 -30.91 -5.71 -15.92
N VAL A 63 -30.96 -4.49 -16.44
CA VAL A 63 -30.49 -3.31 -15.71
C VAL A 63 -31.54 -2.23 -15.70
N THR A 64 -31.74 -1.64 -14.52
CA THR A 64 -32.63 -0.50 -14.29
C THR A 64 -31.80 0.77 -14.16
N LEU A 65 -32.14 1.78 -14.95
CA LEU A 65 -31.51 3.10 -14.93
C LEU A 65 -32.23 4.09 -14.00
N PRO A 66 -31.51 5.07 -13.41
CA PRO A 66 -32.11 6.07 -12.54
C PRO A 66 -32.92 7.12 -13.32
N ALA A 67 -32.63 7.30 -14.61
CA ALA A 67 -33.34 8.17 -15.54
C ALA A 67 -33.15 7.65 -16.98
N PRO A 68 -34.04 8.01 -17.93
CA PRO A 68 -33.91 7.60 -19.32
C PRO A 68 -32.63 8.16 -19.97
N LEU A 69 -32.08 7.40 -20.93
CA LEU A 69 -30.96 7.88 -21.75
C LEU A 69 -31.36 9.08 -22.60
N ALA A 70 -30.42 10.02 -22.81
CA ALA A 70 -30.63 11.12 -23.74
C ALA A 70 -30.64 10.63 -25.20
N PRO A 71 -31.27 11.37 -26.12
CA PRO A 71 -31.25 11.01 -27.54
C PRO A 71 -29.83 10.85 -28.08
N GLY A 72 -29.56 9.69 -28.72
CA GLY A 72 -28.25 9.36 -29.27
C GLY A 72 -27.31 8.64 -28.29
N GLU A 73 -27.71 8.46 -27.04
CA GLU A 73 -26.95 7.65 -26.08
C GLU A 73 -27.29 6.15 -26.19
N THR A 74 -26.29 5.31 -25.94
CA THR A 74 -26.44 3.84 -25.87
C THR A 74 -25.92 3.33 -24.54
N LEU A 75 -26.68 2.47 -23.88
CA LEU A 75 -26.20 1.76 -22.70
C LEU A 75 -25.31 0.59 -23.11
N VAL A 76 -24.17 0.46 -22.46
CA VAL A 76 -23.16 -0.54 -22.74
C VAL A 76 -22.82 -1.29 -21.47
N LEU A 77 -22.81 -2.63 -21.55
CA LEU A 77 -22.14 -3.47 -20.57
C LEU A 77 -20.65 -3.54 -20.92
N SER A 78 -19.80 -3.02 -20.05
CA SER A 78 -18.35 -3.08 -20.20
C SER A 78 -17.79 -4.19 -19.33
N VAL A 79 -17.34 -5.30 -19.95
CA VAL A 79 -16.60 -6.37 -19.28
C VAL A 79 -15.15 -5.94 -19.21
N VAL A 80 -14.65 -5.69 -18.01
CA VAL A 80 -13.36 -5.02 -17.77
C VAL A 80 -12.22 -6.02 -17.56
N ASP A 81 -11.01 -5.59 -17.87
CA ASP A 81 -9.77 -6.36 -17.68
C ASP A 81 -8.87 -5.63 -16.67
N GLU A 82 -8.91 -6.08 -15.41
CA GLU A 82 -8.08 -5.50 -14.34
C GLU A 82 -6.58 -5.80 -14.50
N VAL A 83 -6.20 -6.86 -15.24
CA VAL A 83 -4.79 -7.21 -15.47
C VAL A 83 -4.15 -6.20 -16.41
N THR A 84 -4.83 -5.81 -17.49
CA THR A 84 -4.32 -4.74 -18.39
C THR A 84 -4.57 -3.35 -17.82
N GLY A 85 -5.69 -3.16 -17.13
CA GLY A 85 -6.22 -1.87 -16.69
C GLY A 85 -7.66 -1.72 -17.15
N LEU A 86 -8.55 -1.31 -16.23
CA LEU A 86 -10.01 -1.46 -16.37
C LEU A 86 -10.58 -0.83 -17.65
N ALA A 87 -9.99 0.27 -18.12
CA ALA A 87 -10.41 0.98 -19.33
C ALA A 87 -9.57 0.65 -20.58
N LEU A 88 -8.46 -0.08 -20.43
CA LEU A 88 -7.44 -0.23 -21.47
C LEU A 88 -7.64 -1.46 -22.37
N ASN A 89 -8.37 -2.47 -21.88
CA ASN A 89 -8.70 -3.69 -22.64
C ASN A 89 -10.11 -4.21 -22.34
N ALA A 90 -11.07 -3.30 -22.15
CA ALA A 90 -12.46 -3.65 -21.88
C ALA A 90 -13.19 -4.15 -23.14
N THR A 91 -14.04 -5.16 -22.98
CA THR A 91 -14.94 -5.64 -24.03
C THR A 91 -16.34 -5.06 -23.80
N ASN A 92 -16.85 -4.34 -24.79
CA ASN A 92 -18.08 -3.55 -24.67
C ASN A 92 -19.22 -4.20 -25.46
N TYR A 93 -20.36 -4.39 -24.80
CA TYR A 93 -21.56 -4.98 -25.39
C TYR A 93 -22.74 -3.99 -25.29
N PRO A 94 -23.23 -3.47 -26.42
CA PRO A 94 -24.44 -2.63 -26.43
C PRO A 94 -25.65 -3.39 -25.90
N MET A 95 -26.42 -2.75 -25.02
CA MET A 95 -27.63 -3.34 -24.44
C MET A 95 -28.89 -2.93 -25.22
N GLN A 96 -29.91 -3.78 -25.19
CA GLN A 96 -31.19 -3.55 -25.87
C GLN A 96 -32.20 -2.95 -24.89
N ALA A 97 -32.86 -1.86 -25.26
CA ALA A 97 -33.92 -1.26 -24.46
C ALA A 97 -35.16 -2.17 -24.46
N GLN A 98 -35.70 -2.46 -23.28
CA GLN A 98 -37.03 -3.04 -23.09
C GLN A 98 -38.08 -1.92 -22.97
N ASP A 99 -37.72 -0.84 -22.27
CA ASP A 99 -38.46 0.42 -22.20
C ASP A 99 -37.49 1.59 -21.95
N ALA A 100 -37.98 2.74 -21.48
CA ALA A 100 -37.17 3.93 -21.25
C ALA A 100 -36.14 3.79 -20.11
N LEU A 101 -36.33 2.88 -19.17
CA LEU A 101 -35.49 2.70 -17.98
C LEU A 101 -34.86 1.31 -17.88
N HIS A 102 -35.43 0.30 -18.54
CA HIS A 102 -34.98 -1.08 -18.44
C HIS A 102 -34.27 -1.54 -19.71
N TYR A 103 -33.09 -2.14 -19.55
CA TYR A 103 -32.27 -2.65 -20.64
C TYR A 103 -31.86 -4.10 -20.39
N THR A 104 -31.63 -4.85 -21.46
CA THR A 104 -31.22 -6.26 -21.37
C THR A 104 -30.10 -6.61 -22.34
N LEU A 105 -29.31 -7.61 -21.98
CA LEU A 105 -28.27 -8.21 -22.81
C LEU A 105 -28.04 -9.66 -22.39
N SER A 106 -27.85 -10.56 -23.36
CA SER A 106 -27.40 -11.93 -23.07
C SER A 106 -26.00 -12.15 -23.63
N ILE A 107 -25.07 -12.60 -22.78
CA ILE A 107 -23.68 -12.91 -23.18
C ILE A 107 -23.32 -14.34 -22.79
N PRO A 108 -22.48 -15.03 -23.59
CA PRO A 108 -21.84 -16.26 -23.15
C PRO A 108 -20.68 -15.94 -22.19
N CYS A 109 -20.59 -16.69 -21.09
CA CYS A 109 -19.51 -16.57 -20.11
C CYS A 109 -18.90 -17.96 -19.84
N PRO A 110 -17.57 -18.15 -19.87
CA PRO A 110 -16.98 -19.45 -19.58
C PRO A 110 -17.34 -19.93 -18.16
N LEU A 111 -17.68 -21.21 -18.03
CA LEU A 111 -18.08 -21.83 -16.78
C LEU A 111 -17.00 -21.67 -15.70
N ASN A 112 -17.42 -21.35 -14.47
CA ASN A 112 -16.58 -21.04 -13.31
C ASN A 112 -15.73 -19.77 -13.44
N SER A 113 -16.05 -18.89 -14.40
CA SER A 113 -15.39 -17.59 -14.50
C SER A 113 -15.94 -16.59 -13.48
N LEU A 114 -15.07 -15.71 -13.00
CA LEU A 114 -15.48 -14.51 -12.27
C LEU A 114 -15.55 -13.34 -13.26
N LEU A 115 -16.76 -12.94 -13.63
CA LEU A 115 -17.01 -11.80 -14.51
C LEU A 115 -16.83 -10.49 -13.71
N GLN A 116 -15.93 -9.63 -14.17
CA GLN A 116 -15.81 -8.25 -13.74
C GLN A 116 -16.45 -7.35 -14.80
N TYR A 117 -17.45 -6.56 -14.43
CA TYR A 117 -18.18 -5.72 -15.39
C TYR A 117 -18.72 -4.43 -14.76
N ARG A 118 -19.06 -3.45 -15.59
CA ARG A 118 -19.75 -2.21 -15.18
C ARG A 118 -20.60 -1.66 -16.31
N TYR A 119 -21.51 -0.75 -15.99
CA TYR A 119 -22.33 -0.04 -16.97
C TYR A 119 -21.68 1.26 -17.42
N VAL A 120 -21.76 1.53 -18.72
CA VAL A 120 -21.26 2.77 -19.35
C VAL A 120 -22.34 3.33 -20.26
N ARG A 121 -22.57 4.64 -20.15
CA ARG A 121 -23.41 5.39 -21.08
C ARG A 121 -22.52 5.95 -22.19
N TRP A 122 -22.75 5.54 -23.42
CA TRP A 122 -22.04 6.04 -24.59
C TRP A 122 -22.85 7.11 -25.29
N GLY A 123 -22.40 8.36 -25.17
CA GLY A 123 -22.87 9.49 -25.96
C GLY A 123 -21.69 10.17 -26.65
N LYS A 124 -21.56 11.49 -26.48
CA LYS A 124 -20.40 12.25 -26.98
C LYS A 124 -19.08 11.82 -26.32
N LEU A 125 -19.15 11.52 -25.02
CA LEU A 125 -18.07 10.92 -24.24
C LEU A 125 -18.65 9.74 -23.44
N PRO A 126 -17.87 8.69 -23.20
CA PRO A 126 -18.30 7.60 -22.34
C PRO A 126 -18.39 8.09 -20.88
N VAL A 127 -19.53 7.82 -20.24
CA VAL A 127 -19.78 8.12 -18.83
C VAL A 127 -19.93 6.80 -18.08
N VAL A 128 -19.09 6.57 -17.08
CA VAL A 128 -19.14 5.37 -16.23
C VAL A 128 -20.22 5.53 -15.17
N GLU A 129 -20.87 4.44 -14.78
CA GLU A 129 -21.80 4.44 -13.65
C GLU A 129 -21.10 4.82 -12.33
N ASP A 130 -21.83 5.53 -11.49
CA ASP A 130 -21.39 5.92 -10.15
C ASP A 130 -22.23 5.22 -9.08
N THR A 131 -21.62 5.03 -7.91
CA THR A 131 -22.34 4.67 -6.68
C THR A 131 -23.19 5.85 -6.22
N ALA A 132 -24.16 5.60 -5.34
CA ALA A 132 -25.02 6.67 -4.79
C ALA A 132 -24.29 7.75 -3.96
N ALA A 133 -22.98 7.61 -3.79
CA ALA A 133 -22.14 8.59 -3.13
C ALA A 133 -21.12 9.22 -4.10
N ASP A 134 -21.48 9.26 -5.38
CA ASP A 134 -20.77 9.92 -6.48
C ASP A 134 -19.30 9.46 -6.61
N LEU A 135 -19.10 8.16 -6.41
CA LEU A 135 -17.82 7.49 -6.67
C LEU A 135 -17.97 6.56 -7.88
N PRO A 136 -17.05 6.60 -8.85
CA PRO A 136 -17.06 5.69 -9.99
C PRO A 136 -17.06 4.23 -9.57
N VAL A 137 -17.92 3.42 -10.20
CA VAL A 137 -17.90 1.97 -9.99
C VAL A 137 -16.69 1.39 -10.72
N ARG A 138 -15.77 0.81 -9.95
CA ARG A 138 -14.65 0.02 -10.50
C ARG A 138 -15.18 -1.15 -11.32
N TYR A 139 -15.98 -2.00 -10.68
CA TYR A 139 -16.70 -3.12 -11.28
C TYR A 139 -17.67 -3.77 -10.28
N ARG A 140 -18.64 -4.47 -10.85
CA ARG A 140 -19.49 -5.50 -10.24
C ARG A 140 -18.85 -6.87 -10.47
N LEU A 141 -19.19 -7.83 -9.62
CA LEU A 141 -18.72 -9.21 -9.75
C LEU A 141 -19.90 -10.16 -10.01
N TYR A 142 -19.69 -11.15 -10.87
CA TYR A 142 -20.59 -12.29 -11.01
C TYR A 142 -19.83 -13.59 -11.25
N HIS A 143 -20.11 -14.63 -10.47
CA HIS A 143 -19.52 -15.96 -10.61
C HIS A 143 -20.40 -16.86 -11.49
N ALA A 144 -19.91 -17.20 -12.69
CA ALA A 144 -20.68 -17.86 -13.74
C ALA A 144 -20.67 -19.40 -13.61
N VAL A 145 -21.53 -19.95 -12.75
CA VAL A 145 -21.62 -21.41 -12.51
C VAL A 145 -22.78 -22.12 -13.23
N ALA A 146 -23.77 -21.36 -13.68
CA ALA A 146 -24.95 -21.84 -14.41
C ALA A 146 -25.55 -20.70 -15.24
N PRO A 147 -26.41 -20.99 -16.23
CA PRO A 147 -27.22 -19.96 -16.87
C PRO A 147 -28.06 -19.21 -15.85
N ALA A 148 -28.14 -17.90 -15.96
CA ALA A 148 -28.81 -17.07 -14.95
C ALA A 148 -29.30 -15.73 -15.50
N GLU A 149 -30.34 -15.19 -14.85
CA GLU A 149 -30.75 -13.80 -15.00
C GLU A 149 -30.15 -12.96 -13.86
N ILE A 150 -29.58 -11.82 -14.21
CA ILE A 150 -28.89 -10.91 -13.29
C ILE A 150 -29.65 -9.59 -13.30
N GLU A 151 -30.17 -9.19 -12.15
CA GLU A 151 -30.85 -7.90 -11.97
C GLU A 151 -29.85 -6.90 -11.38
N ASP A 152 -29.64 -5.79 -12.07
CA ASP A 152 -28.77 -4.70 -11.65
C ASP A 152 -29.53 -3.37 -11.61
N ILE A 153 -29.11 -2.50 -10.69
CA ILE A 153 -29.60 -1.13 -10.57
C ILE A 153 -28.39 -0.21 -10.66
N VAL A 154 -28.42 0.71 -11.63
CA VAL A 154 -27.46 1.82 -11.71
C VAL A 154 -27.94 2.90 -10.73
N ALA A 155 -27.09 3.28 -9.77
CA ALA A 155 -27.46 4.30 -8.80
C ALA A 155 -27.44 5.69 -9.45
N SER A 156 -26.29 6.10 -9.99
CA SER A 156 -26.09 7.40 -10.60
C SER A 156 -25.09 7.34 -11.75
N TRP A 157 -24.85 8.50 -12.36
CA TRP A 157 -23.83 8.71 -13.38
C TRP A 157 -22.92 9.84 -12.91
N SER A 158 -21.67 9.90 -13.39
CA SER A 158 -20.70 10.91 -12.94
C SER A 158 -21.10 12.37 -13.21
N ASP A 159 -22.13 12.60 -14.02
CA ASP A 159 -22.68 13.93 -14.32
C ASP A 159 -24.08 14.17 -13.71
N THR A 160 -24.63 13.18 -13.00
CA THR A 160 -25.98 13.22 -12.44
C THR A 160 -25.98 12.65 -11.02
N PRO A 161 -25.93 13.51 -9.97
CA PRO A 161 -25.89 13.05 -8.59
C PRO A 161 -27.10 12.21 -8.20
N PHE A 162 -26.89 11.30 -7.25
CA PHE A 162 -27.96 10.45 -6.75
C PHE A 162 -28.97 11.24 -5.89
N SER A 163 -30.27 11.01 -6.08
CA SER A 163 -31.36 11.67 -5.34
C SER A 163 -32.49 10.71 -4.94
N GLY A 164 -32.13 9.51 -4.50
CA GLY A 164 -33.10 8.48 -4.08
C GLY A 164 -32.99 8.06 -2.60
N PRO A 165 -33.89 7.18 -2.15
CA PRO A 165 -33.71 6.48 -0.89
C PRO A 165 -32.50 5.54 -0.94
N LEU A 166 -31.90 5.28 0.22
CA LEU A 166 -30.74 4.39 0.37
C LEU A 166 -30.96 3.39 1.48
N GLY A 167 -30.39 2.20 1.33
CA GLY A 167 -30.25 1.19 2.37
C GLY A 167 -28.81 0.71 2.47
N ARG A 168 -28.60 -0.35 3.27
CA ARG A 168 -27.27 -0.92 3.52
C ARG A 168 -27.31 -2.43 3.71
N ILE A 169 -26.22 -3.11 3.33
CA ILE A 169 -25.99 -4.53 3.62
C ILE A 169 -24.82 -4.61 4.61
N SER A 170 -24.91 -5.51 5.58
CA SER A 170 -23.80 -5.77 6.50
C SER A 170 -23.86 -7.17 7.04
N GLY A 171 -22.73 -7.69 7.48
CA GLY A 171 -22.67 -8.98 8.12
C GLY A 171 -21.25 -9.33 8.52
N GLN A 172 -21.05 -10.61 8.77
CA GLN A 172 -19.77 -11.19 9.11
C GLN A 172 -19.43 -12.29 8.11
N VAL A 173 -18.17 -12.33 7.68
CA VAL A 173 -17.62 -13.37 6.82
C VAL A 173 -16.74 -14.29 7.66
N THR A 174 -17.03 -15.58 7.62
CA THR A 174 -16.34 -16.60 8.42
C THR A 174 -15.88 -17.78 7.56
N ASP A 175 -14.85 -18.45 8.02
CA ASP A 175 -14.41 -19.73 7.50
C ASP A 175 -15.47 -20.80 7.81
N ALA A 176 -15.93 -21.52 6.79
CA ALA A 176 -16.97 -22.54 6.92
C ALA A 176 -16.53 -23.77 7.73
N VAL A 177 -15.22 -24.06 7.82
CA VAL A 177 -14.63 -25.19 8.53
C VAL A 177 -14.28 -24.80 9.97
N SER A 178 -13.52 -23.72 10.17
CA SER A 178 -13.02 -23.33 11.50
C SER A 178 -13.97 -22.41 12.27
N GLY A 179 -14.88 -21.71 11.58
CA GLY A 179 -15.72 -20.66 12.16
C GLY A 179 -14.97 -19.36 12.45
N ALA A 180 -13.67 -19.27 12.13
CA ALA A 180 -12.87 -18.07 12.34
C ALA A 180 -13.33 -16.93 11.43
N PRO A 181 -13.26 -15.67 11.88
CA PRO A 181 -13.52 -14.52 11.01
C PRO A 181 -12.47 -14.41 9.89
N LEU A 182 -12.90 -13.93 8.72
CA LEU A 182 -12.03 -13.75 7.55
C LEU A 182 -11.78 -12.26 7.27
N THR A 183 -10.52 -11.85 7.35
CA THR A 183 -10.06 -10.48 7.10
C THR A 183 -9.79 -10.22 5.61
N ASN A 184 -9.98 -8.97 5.15
CA ASN A 184 -9.73 -8.53 3.77
C ASN A 184 -10.41 -9.35 2.66
N ILE A 185 -11.58 -9.92 2.94
CA ILE A 185 -12.48 -10.44 1.91
C ILE A 185 -13.14 -9.25 1.22
N LEU A 186 -13.03 -9.19 -0.10
CA LEU A 186 -13.74 -8.21 -0.93
C LEU A 186 -15.22 -8.58 -0.96
N VAL A 187 -16.06 -7.70 -0.43
CA VAL A 187 -17.51 -7.83 -0.50
C VAL A 187 -18.05 -6.74 -1.41
N THR A 188 -18.87 -7.12 -2.38
CA THR A 188 -19.46 -6.19 -3.36
C THR A 188 -20.94 -6.45 -3.55
N ALA A 189 -21.71 -5.37 -3.72
CA ALA A 189 -23.09 -5.40 -4.18
C ALA A 189 -23.43 -4.07 -4.84
N GLY A 190 -24.18 -4.07 -5.94
CA GLY A 190 -24.65 -2.83 -6.56
C GLY A 190 -23.53 -1.89 -7.03
N GLY A 191 -22.32 -2.41 -7.30
CA GLY A 191 -21.13 -1.62 -7.62
C GLY A 191 -20.39 -1.03 -6.41
N VAL A 192 -20.96 -1.10 -5.20
CA VAL A 192 -20.31 -0.68 -3.95
C VAL A 192 -19.41 -1.82 -3.46
N GLN A 193 -18.19 -1.48 -3.04
CA GLN A 193 -17.19 -2.44 -2.56
C GLN A 193 -16.68 -2.08 -1.16
N THR A 194 -16.36 -3.11 -0.36
CA THR A 194 -15.68 -2.96 0.93
C THR A 194 -14.83 -4.19 1.22
N LEU A 195 -13.93 -4.08 2.19
CA LEU A 195 -13.16 -5.20 2.73
C LEU A 195 -13.62 -5.53 4.15
N THR A 196 -13.62 -6.81 4.50
CA THR A 196 -13.88 -7.24 5.88
C THR A 196 -12.77 -6.82 6.85
N ASP A 197 -13.13 -6.48 8.07
CA ASP A 197 -12.20 -6.22 9.17
C ASP A 197 -11.65 -7.52 9.81
N SER A 198 -10.85 -7.43 10.88
CA SER A 198 -10.22 -8.60 11.53
C SER A 198 -11.22 -9.52 12.21
N GLN A 199 -12.43 -9.01 12.46
CA GLN A 199 -13.54 -9.75 13.01
C GLN A 199 -14.48 -10.24 11.90
N GLY A 200 -14.08 -10.12 10.63
CA GLY A 200 -14.84 -10.55 9.46
C GLY A 200 -16.03 -9.65 9.15
N ASN A 201 -16.21 -8.53 9.84
CA ASN A 201 -17.37 -7.67 9.63
C ASN A 201 -17.21 -6.82 8.37
N PHE A 202 -18.30 -6.63 7.64
CA PHE A 202 -18.37 -5.72 6.50
C PHE A 202 -19.63 -4.86 6.54
N LEU A 203 -19.57 -3.72 5.87
CA LEU A 203 -20.68 -2.79 5.70
C LEU A 203 -20.63 -2.18 4.29
N LEU A 204 -21.65 -2.46 3.49
CA LEU A 204 -21.93 -1.79 2.23
C LEU A 204 -23.02 -0.75 2.46
N GLU A 205 -22.68 0.53 2.34
CA GLU A 205 -23.61 1.65 2.49
C GLU A 205 -23.97 2.27 1.15
N GLY A 206 -25.12 2.95 1.09
CA GLY A 206 -25.50 3.71 -0.09
C GLY A 206 -26.01 2.85 -1.23
N LEU A 207 -26.76 1.79 -0.92
CA LEU A 207 -27.38 0.94 -1.95
C LEU A 207 -28.82 1.41 -2.21
N PRO A 208 -29.21 1.65 -3.47
CA PRO A 208 -30.62 1.89 -3.81
C PRO A 208 -31.52 0.71 -3.39
N PRO A 209 -32.79 0.92 -3.03
CA PRO A 209 -33.72 -0.18 -2.76
C PRO A 209 -33.87 -1.10 -3.98
N GLY A 210 -33.87 -2.40 -3.74
CA GLY A 210 -33.90 -3.43 -4.78
C GLY A 210 -33.07 -4.65 -4.39
N THR A 211 -33.03 -5.65 -5.28
CA THR A 211 -32.19 -6.84 -5.09
C THR A 211 -30.85 -6.62 -5.77
N HIS A 212 -29.77 -6.78 -5.01
CA HIS A 212 -28.40 -6.64 -5.52
C HIS A 212 -27.66 -7.98 -5.44
N ASN A 213 -26.84 -8.30 -6.44
CA ASN A 213 -25.95 -9.45 -6.38
C ASN A 213 -24.84 -9.21 -5.33
N LEU A 214 -24.94 -9.86 -4.17
CA LEU A 214 -23.94 -9.82 -3.11
C LEU A 214 -22.88 -10.90 -3.36
N VAL A 215 -21.64 -10.48 -3.55
CA VAL A 215 -20.49 -11.37 -3.78
C VAL A 215 -19.45 -11.17 -2.69
N ALA A 216 -18.88 -12.26 -2.17
CA ALA A 216 -17.69 -12.22 -1.33
C ALA A 216 -16.55 -13.02 -1.97
N TYR A 217 -15.39 -12.38 -2.12
CA TYR A 217 -14.24 -12.86 -2.88
C TYR A 217 -12.94 -12.66 -2.09
N ALA A 218 -12.15 -13.74 -1.96
CA ALA A 218 -10.81 -13.65 -1.39
C ALA A 218 -9.83 -13.14 -2.46
N LEU A 219 -9.10 -12.06 -2.16
CA LEU A 219 -8.21 -11.38 -3.11
C LEU A 219 -7.03 -12.24 -3.61
N ASP A 220 -6.66 -13.28 -2.86
CA ASP A 220 -5.65 -14.28 -3.19
C ASP A 220 -6.24 -15.58 -3.76
N GLY A 221 -7.57 -15.64 -3.86
CA GLY A 221 -8.35 -16.80 -4.31
C GLY A 221 -8.48 -17.94 -3.30
N ALA A 222 -8.00 -17.79 -2.05
CA ALA A 222 -7.86 -18.87 -1.08
C ALA A 222 -9.18 -19.46 -0.57
N TYR A 223 -10.32 -18.83 -0.88
CA TYR A 223 -11.65 -19.29 -0.50
C TYR A 223 -12.58 -19.38 -1.71
N THR A 224 -13.60 -20.25 -1.62
CA THR A 224 -14.69 -20.31 -2.59
C THR A 224 -15.46 -19.00 -2.64
N ILE A 225 -15.82 -18.56 -3.84
CA ILE A 225 -16.66 -17.37 -4.04
C ILE A 225 -18.06 -17.63 -3.46
N PHE A 226 -18.52 -16.73 -2.61
CA PHE A 226 -19.93 -16.66 -2.20
C PHE A 226 -20.67 -15.71 -3.14
N GLN A 227 -21.89 -16.08 -3.54
CA GLN A 227 -22.76 -15.22 -4.34
C GLN A 227 -24.24 -15.47 -4.02
N GLN A 228 -24.99 -14.41 -3.75
CA GLN A 228 -26.45 -14.47 -3.51
C GLN A 228 -27.13 -13.12 -3.78
N GLY A 229 -28.39 -13.12 -4.22
CA GLY A 229 -29.21 -11.92 -4.26
C GLY A 229 -29.58 -11.43 -2.85
N ALA A 230 -29.35 -10.14 -2.56
CA ALA A 230 -29.67 -9.49 -1.31
C ALA A 230 -30.66 -8.34 -1.53
N THR A 231 -31.84 -8.42 -0.92
CA THR A 231 -32.87 -7.37 -1.03
C THR A 231 -32.59 -6.25 -0.03
N VAL A 232 -32.51 -5.02 -0.53
CA VAL A 232 -32.29 -3.79 0.22
C VAL A 232 -33.57 -2.96 0.20
N ALA A 233 -33.97 -2.45 1.36
CA ALA A 233 -35.11 -1.55 1.51
C ALA A 233 -34.65 -0.17 2.00
N ALA A 234 -35.46 0.85 1.70
CA ALA A 234 -35.17 2.24 2.05
C ALA A 234 -34.97 2.43 3.56
N GLY A 235 -33.85 3.02 3.97
CA GLY A 235 -33.48 3.31 5.35
C GLY A 235 -33.11 2.08 6.19
N LEU A 236 -33.24 0.86 5.66
CA LEU A 236 -33.07 -0.38 6.41
C LEU A 236 -31.70 -1.01 6.22
N ARG A 237 -31.36 -1.89 7.17
CA ARG A 237 -30.15 -2.72 7.19
C ARG A 237 -30.51 -4.16 6.86
N THR A 238 -29.95 -4.70 5.78
CA THR A 238 -30.07 -6.12 5.42
C THR A 238 -28.90 -6.90 6.05
N PRO A 239 -29.15 -7.81 7.01
CA PRO A 239 -28.11 -8.67 7.58
C PRO A 239 -27.74 -9.80 6.61
N ALA A 240 -26.44 -10.05 6.44
CA ALA A 240 -25.92 -11.09 5.54
C ALA A 240 -24.72 -11.80 6.16
N PRO A 241 -24.91 -12.78 7.07
CA PRO A 241 -23.82 -13.63 7.54
C PRO A 241 -23.35 -14.57 6.42
N LEU A 242 -22.06 -14.56 6.13
CA LEU A 242 -21.45 -15.30 5.02
C LEU A 242 -20.47 -16.35 5.55
N ARG A 243 -20.47 -17.53 4.92
CA ARG A 243 -19.53 -18.63 5.22
C ARG A 243 -18.82 -19.05 3.96
N LEU A 244 -17.49 -19.03 3.98
CA LEU A 244 -16.65 -19.32 2.82
C LEU A 244 -15.83 -20.58 3.09
N THR A 245 -15.75 -21.48 2.11
CA THR A 245 -14.98 -22.72 2.25
C THR A 245 -13.55 -22.48 1.80
N PRO A 246 -12.53 -22.82 2.61
CA PRO A 246 -11.13 -22.71 2.18
C PRO A 246 -10.85 -23.65 1.01
N ARG A 247 -9.99 -23.21 0.09
CA ARG A 247 -9.56 -23.99 -1.08
C ARG A 247 -8.20 -24.62 -0.82
N PRO A 248 -7.99 -25.89 -1.20
CA PRO A 248 -6.64 -26.45 -1.19
C PRO A 248 -5.76 -25.74 -2.21
N LEU A 249 -4.45 -25.75 -1.97
CA LEU A 249 -3.45 -25.24 -2.90
C LEU A 249 -2.86 -26.38 -3.73
N VAL A 250 -2.57 -26.11 -5.00
CA VAL A 250 -1.80 -27.00 -5.89
C VAL A 250 -0.65 -26.25 -6.53
N ASN A 251 0.42 -26.96 -6.88
CA ASN A 251 1.54 -26.37 -7.61
C ASN A 251 1.21 -26.30 -9.10
N VAL A 252 1.21 -25.09 -9.64
CA VAL A 252 1.07 -24.83 -11.07
C VAL A 252 2.40 -24.32 -11.61
N MET A 253 2.99 -25.09 -12.53
CA MET A 253 4.23 -24.73 -13.20
C MET A 253 3.90 -24.12 -14.56
N PHE A 254 4.13 -22.82 -14.70
CA PHE A 254 4.06 -22.11 -15.97
C PHE A 254 5.38 -22.28 -16.70
N VAL A 255 5.32 -22.76 -17.94
CA VAL A 255 6.47 -22.86 -18.85
C VAL A 255 6.10 -22.12 -20.14
N VAL A 256 6.88 -21.10 -20.48
CA VAL A 256 6.57 -20.24 -21.62
C VAL A 256 7.71 -20.20 -22.62
N ASN A 257 7.36 -20.40 -23.90
CA ASN A 257 8.24 -20.08 -25.01
C ASN A 257 8.04 -18.62 -25.43
N VAL A 258 9.13 -17.88 -25.59
CA VAL A 258 9.10 -16.45 -25.90
C VAL A 258 9.65 -16.17 -27.31
N PRO A 259 9.24 -15.08 -27.97
CA PRO A 259 9.75 -14.70 -29.28
C PRO A 259 11.27 -14.55 -29.31
N ALA A 260 11.90 -14.85 -30.45
CA ALA A 260 13.36 -14.78 -30.61
C ALA A 260 13.95 -13.36 -30.39
N ASN A 261 13.14 -12.32 -30.55
CA ASN A 261 13.51 -10.92 -30.30
C ASN A 261 13.32 -10.49 -28.83
N THR A 262 12.99 -11.41 -27.91
CA THR A 262 12.93 -11.12 -26.48
C THR A 262 14.31 -10.65 -26.00
N VAL A 263 14.33 -9.51 -25.30
CA VAL A 263 15.59 -8.91 -24.82
C VAL A 263 16.25 -9.85 -23.81
N LYS A 264 17.49 -10.26 -24.09
CA LYS A 264 18.25 -11.14 -23.20
C LYS A 264 18.44 -10.47 -21.83
N ASN A 265 18.28 -11.25 -20.76
CA ASN A 265 18.36 -10.81 -19.36
C ASN A 265 17.24 -9.82 -18.93
N ALA A 266 16.33 -9.42 -19.81
CA ALA A 266 15.13 -8.73 -19.38
C ALA A 266 14.26 -9.71 -18.56
N PRO A 267 13.76 -9.32 -17.38
CA PRO A 267 12.86 -10.14 -16.58
C PRO A 267 11.53 -10.33 -17.30
N VAL A 268 11.25 -11.57 -17.70
CA VAL A 268 9.91 -12.02 -18.09
C VAL A 268 9.10 -12.21 -16.82
N ARG A 269 7.90 -11.66 -16.75
CA ARG A 269 7.03 -11.67 -15.57
C ARG A 269 5.67 -12.25 -15.89
N LEU A 270 4.97 -12.71 -14.86
CA LEU A 270 3.57 -13.12 -14.92
C LEU A 270 2.69 -12.08 -14.21
N ALA A 271 1.91 -11.34 -14.98
CA ALA A 271 0.89 -10.41 -14.48
C ALA A 271 -0.44 -11.15 -14.32
N GLY A 272 -1.21 -10.89 -13.26
CA GLY A 272 -2.52 -11.52 -13.10
C GLY A 272 -3.44 -10.90 -12.06
N ASN A 273 -4.64 -11.45 -11.95
CA ASN A 273 -5.76 -10.89 -11.18
C ASN A 273 -5.80 -11.26 -9.68
N LEU A 274 -4.75 -11.88 -9.14
CA LEU A 274 -4.63 -12.23 -7.71
C LEU A 274 -3.55 -11.38 -7.03
N LEU A 275 -3.64 -11.22 -5.69
CA LEU A 275 -2.64 -10.48 -4.91
C LEU A 275 -1.20 -10.95 -5.17
N GLN A 276 -0.97 -12.27 -5.18
CA GLN A 276 0.34 -12.87 -5.43
C GLN A 276 0.84 -12.72 -6.88
N LEU A 277 -0.03 -12.30 -7.79
CA LEU A 277 0.27 -12.00 -9.20
C LEU A 277 0.39 -10.48 -9.45
N GLY A 278 0.45 -9.69 -8.38
CA GLY A 278 0.70 -8.25 -8.41
C GLY A 278 -0.55 -7.37 -8.44
N ASN A 279 -1.76 -7.94 -8.41
CA ASN A 279 -3.00 -7.15 -8.36
C ASN A 279 -3.10 -6.40 -7.04
N THR A 280 -3.28 -5.09 -7.11
CA THR A 280 -3.50 -4.23 -5.95
C THR A 280 -4.97 -4.04 -5.62
N PHE A 281 -5.88 -4.46 -6.51
CA PHE A 281 -7.34 -4.26 -6.42
C PHE A 281 -7.78 -2.80 -6.28
N GLY A 282 -6.87 -1.85 -6.50
CA GLY A 282 -7.12 -0.41 -6.47
C GLY A 282 -6.73 0.27 -7.79
N ASP A 283 -7.02 1.57 -7.87
CA ASP A 283 -6.68 2.41 -9.03
C ASP A 283 -5.31 3.03 -8.79
N LEU A 284 -4.34 2.59 -9.59
CA LEU A 284 -3.00 3.18 -9.67
C LEU A 284 -2.95 4.22 -10.78
N ASN A 285 -1.82 4.92 -10.90
CA ASN A 285 -1.65 5.95 -11.91
C ASN A 285 -1.86 5.40 -13.32
N GLY A 286 -2.56 6.17 -14.17
CA GLY A 286 -2.90 5.74 -15.52
C GLY A 286 -4.05 4.71 -15.62
N GLY A 287 -4.78 4.44 -14.53
CA GLY A 287 -5.89 3.49 -14.52
C GLY A 287 -5.44 2.02 -14.52
N LEU A 288 -4.22 1.78 -14.06
CA LEU A 288 -3.62 0.45 -13.89
C LEU A 288 -3.96 -0.11 -12.51
N SER A 289 -3.78 -1.43 -12.32
CA SER A 289 -3.93 -2.09 -11.01
C SER A 289 -2.73 -2.96 -10.63
N LEU A 290 -1.68 -2.96 -11.46
CA LEU A 290 -0.47 -3.75 -11.31
C LEU A 290 0.78 -2.88 -11.25
N LEU A 291 1.80 -3.37 -10.55
CA LEU A 291 3.15 -2.79 -10.52
C LEU A 291 4.17 -3.80 -11.03
N ALA A 292 4.97 -3.41 -12.03
CA ALA A 292 5.98 -4.28 -12.65
C ALA A 292 6.92 -4.96 -11.63
N LYS A 293 7.31 -4.24 -10.57
CA LYS A 293 8.21 -4.75 -9.53
C LYS A 293 7.55 -5.73 -8.54
N ARG A 294 6.22 -5.73 -8.44
CA ARG A 294 5.45 -6.68 -7.61
C ARG A 294 5.10 -7.97 -8.35
N LEU A 295 5.25 -8.02 -9.67
CA LEU A 295 4.95 -9.22 -10.44
C LEU A 295 6.02 -10.30 -10.19
N PRO A 296 5.64 -11.58 -10.07
CA PRO A 296 6.60 -12.67 -10.02
C PRO A 296 7.39 -12.76 -11.34
N ALA A 297 8.71 -12.80 -11.22
CA ALA A 297 9.62 -12.99 -12.34
C ALA A 297 9.85 -14.49 -12.62
N LEU A 298 9.88 -14.85 -13.89
CA LEU A 298 10.19 -16.21 -14.34
C LEU A 298 11.70 -16.44 -14.39
N SER A 299 12.10 -17.68 -14.15
CA SER A 299 13.49 -18.13 -14.29
C SER A 299 13.76 -18.66 -15.70
N PRO A 300 14.86 -18.26 -16.37
CA PRO A 300 15.21 -18.78 -17.69
C PRO A 300 15.64 -20.24 -17.64
N LEU A 301 15.32 -21.00 -18.68
CA LEU A 301 15.75 -22.39 -18.91
C LEU A 301 16.85 -22.45 -19.99
N PRO A 302 17.70 -23.50 -19.99
CA PRO A 302 18.78 -23.65 -20.97
C PRO A 302 18.32 -23.73 -22.44
N ASP A 303 17.08 -24.11 -22.67
CA ASP A 303 16.47 -24.24 -24.01
C ASP A 303 15.81 -22.95 -24.52
N GLY A 304 15.95 -21.84 -23.78
CA GLY A 304 15.40 -20.52 -24.14
C GLY A 304 13.97 -20.28 -23.65
N ARG A 305 13.33 -21.27 -23.03
CA ARG A 305 12.04 -21.07 -22.35
C ARG A 305 12.22 -20.42 -20.98
N TYR A 306 11.12 -20.01 -20.37
CA TYR A 306 11.08 -19.49 -19.01
C TYR A 306 10.10 -20.30 -18.16
N MET A 307 10.36 -20.39 -16.86
CA MET A 307 9.47 -21.09 -15.93
C MET A 307 9.21 -20.34 -14.63
N LEU A 308 8.03 -20.57 -14.06
CA LEU A 308 7.64 -20.13 -12.72
C LEU A 308 6.70 -21.17 -12.12
N THR A 309 6.94 -21.58 -10.87
CA THR A 309 6.02 -22.44 -10.12
C THR A 309 5.34 -21.62 -9.03
N LEU A 310 4.02 -21.67 -8.98
CA LEU A 310 3.19 -21.00 -7.97
C LEU A 310 2.28 -22.01 -7.29
N ALA A 311 2.08 -21.85 -5.98
CA ALA A 311 0.99 -22.50 -5.27
C ALA A 311 -0.29 -21.69 -5.50
N LEU A 312 -1.27 -22.26 -6.21
CA LEU A 312 -2.52 -21.59 -6.56
C LEU A 312 -3.74 -22.34 -5.97
N PRO A 313 -4.80 -21.62 -5.54
CA PRO A 313 -5.99 -22.25 -4.97
C PRO A 313 -6.81 -22.98 -6.04
N VAL A 314 -7.19 -24.24 -5.77
CA VAL A 314 -8.02 -25.06 -6.66
C VAL A 314 -9.35 -24.36 -6.95
N GLY A 315 -9.72 -24.30 -8.23
CA GLY A 315 -10.93 -23.65 -8.72
C GLY A 315 -10.90 -22.12 -8.76
N ALA A 316 -9.76 -21.48 -8.51
CA ALA A 316 -9.61 -20.05 -8.75
C ALA A 316 -9.64 -19.76 -10.27
N ASP A 317 -10.34 -18.69 -10.67
CA ASP A 317 -10.30 -18.15 -12.04
C ASP A 317 -9.13 -17.17 -12.16
N VAL A 318 -7.99 -17.68 -12.64
CA VAL A 318 -6.77 -16.89 -12.81
C VAL A 318 -6.76 -16.29 -14.21
N ARG A 319 -6.91 -14.96 -14.27
CA ARG A 319 -6.64 -14.17 -15.47
C ARG A 319 -5.19 -13.72 -15.43
N TYR A 320 -4.43 -14.03 -16.47
CA TYR A 320 -2.99 -13.75 -16.47
C TYR A 320 -2.44 -13.45 -17.85
N LYS A 321 -1.23 -12.89 -17.88
CA LYS A 321 -0.45 -12.69 -19.10
C LYS A 321 1.05 -12.59 -18.80
N TYR A 322 1.87 -12.84 -19.82
CA TYR A 322 3.31 -12.61 -19.76
C TYR A 322 3.67 -11.17 -20.15
N THR A 323 4.73 -10.62 -19.56
CA THR A 323 5.17 -9.24 -19.85
C THR A 323 6.66 -9.03 -19.59
N LEU A 324 7.26 -8.07 -20.30
CA LEU A 324 8.59 -7.52 -19.97
C LEU A 324 8.51 -6.23 -19.12
N GLY A 325 7.30 -5.66 -18.98
CA GLY A 325 6.98 -4.47 -18.19
C GLY A 325 5.93 -4.80 -17.13
N ASP A 326 4.71 -4.32 -17.34
CA ASP A 326 3.53 -4.57 -16.50
C ASP A 326 2.36 -5.15 -17.33
N GLY A 327 1.12 -5.07 -16.82
CA GLY A 327 -0.06 -5.58 -17.50
C GLY A 327 -0.45 -4.85 -18.80
N PHE A 328 0.05 -3.63 -18.99
CA PHE A 328 -0.19 -2.77 -20.15
C PHE A 328 1.07 -2.58 -21.00
N TRP A 329 2.16 -2.14 -20.38
CA TRP A 329 3.43 -1.86 -21.04
C TRP A 329 4.22 -3.14 -21.30
N ASN A 330 4.61 -3.37 -22.56
CA ASN A 330 5.31 -4.60 -23.00
C ASN A 330 4.59 -5.91 -22.63
N ALA A 331 3.27 -5.84 -22.45
CA ALA A 331 2.44 -7.03 -22.30
C ALA A 331 2.42 -7.85 -23.59
N GLU A 332 2.12 -9.15 -23.50
CA GLU A 332 1.96 -9.99 -24.69
C GLU A 332 0.74 -9.60 -25.55
N HIS A 333 0.95 -9.67 -26.87
CA HIS A 333 -0.07 -9.41 -27.89
C HIS A 333 -0.16 -10.57 -28.88
N ARG A 334 -1.28 -10.61 -29.58
CA ARG A 334 -1.40 -11.34 -30.85
C ARG A 334 -0.77 -10.53 -31.99
N PHE A 335 -0.48 -11.17 -33.10
CA PHE A 335 0.03 -10.47 -34.30
C PHE A 335 -0.91 -9.40 -34.87
N ASP A 336 -2.21 -9.45 -34.56
CA ASP A 336 -3.19 -8.42 -34.92
C ASP A 336 -3.14 -7.16 -34.02
N GLY A 337 -2.29 -7.17 -32.98
CA GLY A 337 -2.11 -6.07 -32.04
C GLY A 337 -3.04 -6.09 -30.84
N HIS A 338 -3.98 -7.04 -30.72
CA HIS A 338 -4.80 -7.17 -29.52
C HIS A 338 -4.01 -7.75 -28.35
N PHE A 339 -4.28 -7.25 -27.14
CA PHE A 339 -3.73 -7.82 -25.92
C PHE A 339 -4.16 -9.28 -25.77
N VAL A 340 -3.25 -10.13 -25.30
CA VAL A 340 -3.60 -11.48 -24.85
C VAL A 340 -3.91 -11.43 -23.35
N LEU A 341 -5.09 -11.94 -22.98
CA LEU A 341 -5.45 -12.25 -21.60
C LEU A 341 -5.79 -13.73 -21.53
N ARG A 342 -4.95 -14.49 -20.82
CA ARG A 342 -5.09 -15.93 -20.65
C ARG A 342 -5.99 -16.23 -19.46
N GLN A 343 -6.57 -17.44 -19.46
CA GLN A 343 -7.41 -17.93 -18.39
C GLN A 343 -6.98 -19.32 -17.96
N LEU A 344 -6.85 -19.50 -16.65
CA LEU A 344 -6.70 -20.80 -16.01
C LEU A 344 -7.73 -20.94 -14.88
N ILE A 345 -8.67 -21.87 -15.02
CA ILE A 345 -9.39 -22.40 -13.87
C ILE A 345 -8.47 -23.43 -13.22
N VAL A 346 -7.96 -23.12 -12.02
CA VAL A 346 -6.94 -23.94 -11.38
C VAL A 346 -7.46 -25.37 -11.12
N PRO A 347 -6.83 -26.42 -11.68
CA PRO A 347 -7.28 -27.80 -11.52
C PRO A 347 -7.01 -28.31 -10.10
N ALA A 348 -7.58 -29.48 -9.77
CA ALA A 348 -7.42 -30.11 -8.45
C ALA A 348 -6.08 -30.83 -8.25
N THR A 349 -5.21 -30.88 -9.27
CA THR A 349 -3.93 -31.59 -9.26
C THR A 349 -2.80 -30.67 -9.71
N ASN A 350 -1.57 -30.98 -9.27
CA ASN A 350 -0.37 -30.32 -9.77
C ASN A 350 -0.33 -30.36 -11.30
N THR A 351 -0.06 -29.21 -11.92
CA THR A 351 -0.28 -29.04 -13.37
C THR A 351 0.84 -28.23 -13.99
N VAL A 352 1.22 -28.58 -15.21
CA VAL A 352 2.13 -27.80 -16.05
C VAL A 352 1.33 -27.07 -17.11
N VAL A 353 1.40 -25.74 -17.13
CA VAL A 353 0.83 -24.91 -18.19
C VAL A 353 1.94 -24.58 -19.17
N THR A 354 1.78 -24.99 -20.44
CA THR A 354 2.74 -24.66 -21.50
C THR A 354 2.16 -23.61 -22.43
N ASP A 355 2.78 -22.44 -22.46
CA ASP A 355 2.35 -21.29 -23.24
C ASP A 355 3.40 -20.89 -24.30
N THR A 356 2.96 -20.18 -25.32
CA THR A 356 3.83 -19.45 -26.25
C THR A 356 3.35 -18.00 -26.33
N VAL A 357 4.26 -17.06 -26.14
CA VAL A 357 4.02 -15.64 -26.46
C VAL A 357 4.23 -15.46 -27.96
N GLU A 358 3.21 -14.98 -28.66
CA GLU A 358 3.29 -14.74 -30.12
C GLU A 358 4.21 -13.56 -30.43
N THR A 359 3.99 -12.43 -29.75
CA THR A 359 4.78 -11.21 -29.92
C THR A 359 4.68 -10.30 -28.71
N TRP A 360 5.74 -9.53 -28.46
CA TRP A 360 5.72 -8.37 -27.56
C TRP A 360 5.26 -7.08 -28.25
N GLN A 361 5.27 -7.07 -29.59
CA GLN A 361 5.01 -5.90 -30.41
C GLN A 361 3.53 -5.77 -30.73
N ALA A 362 3.01 -4.53 -30.66
CA ALA A 362 1.66 -4.21 -31.06
C ALA A 362 1.67 -3.24 -32.26
N GLY A 363 1.13 -3.70 -33.39
CA GLY A 363 1.13 -2.97 -34.66
C GLY A 363 2.50 -2.90 -35.36
N ASN A 364 2.63 -1.97 -36.32
CA ASN A 364 3.77 -1.92 -37.25
C ASN A 364 4.90 -0.99 -36.79
N SER A 365 4.71 -0.24 -35.68
CA SER A 365 5.72 0.66 -35.13
C SER A 365 6.93 -0.12 -34.66
N ALA A 366 8.14 0.31 -35.05
CA ALA A 366 9.37 -0.31 -34.58
C ALA A 366 9.57 -0.05 -33.08
N PRO A 367 10.18 -1.00 -32.33
CA PRO A 367 10.49 -0.80 -30.92
C PRO A 367 11.34 0.44 -30.66
N ILE A 368 11.06 1.13 -29.55
CA ILE A 368 11.82 2.29 -29.09
C ILE A 368 12.78 1.83 -28.00
N ILE A 369 14.05 2.18 -28.12
CA ILE A 369 15.08 1.85 -27.14
C ILE A 369 15.42 3.10 -26.35
N PHE A 370 15.34 2.98 -25.03
CA PHE A 370 15.75 3.98 -24.08
C PHE A 370 17.02 3.48 -23.41
N GLU A 371 18.14 4.15 -23.65
CA GLU A 371 19.37 3.94 -22.90
C GLU A 371 19.67 5.18 -22.08
N VAL A 372 20.00 5.00 -20.80
CA VAL A 372 20.32 6.12 -19.92
C VAL A 372 21.57 5.84 -19.11
N THR A 373 22.44 6.84 -19.03
CA THR A 373 23.59 6.83 -18.11
C THR A 373 23.25 7.67 -16.88
N ALA A 374 23.23 7.02 -15.71
CA ALA A 374 23.02 7.67 -14.42
C ALA A 374 24.35 8.19 -13.84
N PRO A 375 24.34 9.25 -13.02
CA PRO A 375 25.56 9.81 -12.48
C PRO A 375 26.24 8.80 -11.54
N LYS A 376 27.58 8.87 -11.41
CA LYS A 376 28.36 7.96 -10.53
C LYS A 376 27.96 8.05 -9.06
N THR A 377 27.31 9.13 -8.65
CA THR A 377 26.77 9.34 -7.30
C THR A 377 25.50 8.55 -7.03
N THR A 378 24.88 7.93 -8.05
CA THR A 378 23.70 7.06 -7.87
C THR A 378 24.08 5.87 -7.00
N PRO A 379 23.40 5.66 -5.85
CA PRO A 379 23.67 4.53 -4.96
C PRO A 379 23.52 3.18 -5.69
N ALA A 380 24.42 2.24 -5.40
CA ALA A 380 24.37 0.90 -6.00
C ALA A 380 23.12 0.09 -5.57
N THR A 381 22.49 0.49 -4.48
CA THR A 381 21.22 -0.07 -3.99
C THR A 381 20.00 0.47 -4.72
N ASP A 382 20.13 1.56 -5.47
CA ASP A 382 19.03 2.18 -6.20
C ASP A 382 18.86 1.55 -7.59
N THR A 383 17.60 1.44 -8.01
CA THR A 383 17.20 1.09 -9.37
C THR A 383 16.79 2.35 -10.14
N VAL A 384 17.15 2.43 -11.41
CA VAL A 384 16.62 3.48 -12.31
C VAL A 384 15.35 2.96 -12.96
N SER A 385 14.33 3.80 -12.97
CA SER A 385 12.99 3.49 -13.49
C SER A 385 12.60 4.52 -14.53
N ILE A 386 11.85 4.09 -15.54
CA ILE A 386 11.26 4.95 -16.56
C ILE A 386 9.75 5.03 -16.34
N GLN A 387 9.18 6.22 -16.46
CA GLN A 387 7.73 6.43 -16.39
C GLN A 387 7.24 7.07 -17.67
N PHE A 388 6.10 6.62 -18.17
CA PHE A 388 5.48 7.11 -19.40
C PHE A 388 4.21 7.90 -19.12
N ASN A 389 3.94 8.91 -19.95
CA ASN A 389 2.76 9.77 -19.90
C ASN A 389 2.07 9.87 -21.27
N PRO A 390 1.31 8.83 -21.66
CA PRO A 390 0.54 8.86 -22.91
C PRO A 390 -0.77 9.67 -22.81
N TYR A 391 -1.39 9.72 -21.62
CA TYR A 391 -2.67 10.40 -21.34
C TYR A 391 -2.77 10.85 -19.87
N GLY A 392 -1.66 10.83 -19.16
CA GLY A 392 -1.50 10.85 -17.72
C GLY A 392 -0.29 9.99 -17.35
N TRP A 393 0.47 10.37 -16.32
CA TRP A 393 1.58 9.54 -15.84
C TRP A 393 1.04 8.16 -15.44
N THR A 394 1.66 7.10 -15.96
CA THR A 394 1.40 5.70 -15.61
C THR A 394 2.32 5.25 -14.47
N GLU A 395 2.19 4.04 -13.95
CA GLU A 395 3.14 3.53 -12.95
C GLU A 395 4.57 3.39 -13.53
N PRO A 396 5.64 3.76 -12.77
CA PRO A 396 7.01 3.62 -13.26
C PRO A 396 7.44 2.15 -13.41
N ILE A 397 8.27 1.90 -14.41
CA ILE A 397 8.80 0.57 -14.72
C ILE A 397 10.30 0.53 -14.45
N PRO A 398 10.82 -0.46 -13.70
CA PRO A 398 12.25 -0.62 -13.48
C PRO A 398 12.96 -0.92 -14.80
N MET A 399 14.00 -0.14 -15.10
CA MET A 399 14.87 -0.38 -16.25
C MET A 399 15.82 -1.55 -15.97
N TRP A 400 16.45 -2.08 -17.02
CA TRP A 400 17.39 -3.19 -16.93
C TRP A 400 18.82 -2.67 -16.81
N SER A 401 19.56 -3.11 -15.79
CA SER A 401 20.94 -2.68 -15.58
C SER A 401 21.87 -3.27 -16.63
N LEU A 402 22.68 -2.41 -17.26
CA LEU A 402 23.77 -2.79 -18.17
C LEU A 402 25.15 -2.76 -17.47
N GLY A 403 25.18 -2.48 -16.17
CA GLY A 403 26.42 -2.21 -15.42
C GLY A 403 26.97 -0.79 -15.67
N ASN A 404 27.97 -0.38 -14.89
CA ASN A 404 28.63 0.93 -15.01
C ASN A 404 27.65 2.13 -15.03
N ASN A 405 26.61 2.08 -14.18
CA ASN A 405 25.54 3.08 -14.09
C ASN A 405 24.74 3.30 -15.39
N ARG A 406 24.81 2.37 -16.35
CA ARG A 406 23.97 2.37 -17.55
C ARG A 406 22.76 1.48 -17.38
N TRP A 407 21.65 1.93 -17.93
CA TRP A 407 20.36 1.25 -17.88
C TRP A 407 19.69 1.29 -19.24
N ALA A 408 18.89 0.28 -19.54
CA ALA A 408 18.11 0.23 -20.77
C ALA A 408 16.68 -0.25 -20.55
N TYR A 409 15.78 0.22 -21.41
CA TYR A 409 14.44 -0.30 -21.55
C TYR A 409 14.06 -0.29 -23.02
N VAL A 410 13.53 -1.40 -23.53
CA VAL A 410 13.03 -1.50 -24.92
C VAL A 410 11.52 -1.57 -24.86
N LEU A 411 10.85 -0.59 -25.47
CA LEU A 411 9.40 -0.50 -25.54
C LEU A 411 8.90 -1.10 -26.87
N PHE A 412 8.15 -2.19 -26.78
CA PHE A 412 7.55 -2.93 -27.89
C PHE A 412 6.05 -2.65 -28.03
N SER A 413 5.32 -2.48 -26.92
CA SER A 413 3.87 -2.29 -26.91
C SER A 413 3.39 -1.36 -25.79
N PRO A 414 2.21 -0.73 -25.94
CA PRO A 414 1.31 -0.80 -27.10
C PRO A 414 1.50 0.36 -28.09
N LEU A 415 2.56 0.31 -28.92
CA LEU A 415 2.93 1.39 -29.86
C LEU A 415 1.91 1.62 -30.99
N ASN A 416 0.88 0.79 -31.13
CA ASN A 416 -0.26 0.99 -32.03
C ASN A 416 -1.35 1.91 -31.43
N MET A 417 -1.33 2.11 -30.12
CA MET A 417 -2.29 2.96 -29.40
C MET A 417 -1.71 4.33 -29.07
N LEU A 418 -0.44 4.55 -29.38
CA LEU A 418 0.32 5.74 -29.02
C LEU A 418 0.69 6.52 -30.27
N GLY A 419 0.77 7.84 -30.13
CA GLY A 419 1.39 8.72 -31.13
C GLY A 419 2.68 9.29 -30.57
N GLN A 420 2.60 10.53 -30.09
CA GLN A 420 3.65 11.19 -29.32
C GLN A 420 3.29 11.13 -27.83
N PHE A 421 4.26 10.88 -26.96
CA PHE A 421 4.06 10.81 -25.52
C PHE A 421 5.29 11.31 -24.76
N GLU A 422 5.11 11.64 -23.48
CA GLU A 422 6.20 12.07 -22.61
C GLU A 422 6.76 10.91 -21.78
N TYR A 423 8.03 10.99 -21.39
CA TYR A 423 8.66 10.07 -20.44
C TYR A 423 9.64 10.78 -19.49
N ARG A 424 9.93 10.17 -18.35
CA ARG A 424 10.92 10.65 -17.37
C ARG A 424 11.63 9.51 -16.65
N TYR A 425 12.72 9.85 -15.97
CA TYR A 425 13.47 8.90 -15.14
C TYR A 425 13.36 9.25 -13.67
N CYS A 426 13.29 8.23 -12.82
CA CYS A 426 13.33 8.38 -11.37
C CYS A 426 14.05 7.21 -10.72
N ARG A 427 14.44 7.37 -9.45
CA ARG A 427 15.02 6.29 -8.64
C ARG A 427 13.93 5.51 -7.92
N ASN A 428 14.08 4.19 -7.86
CA ASN A 428 13.27 3.25 -7.07
C ASN A 428 11.75 3.39 -7.30
N GLU A 429 11.34 3.61 -8.53
CA GLU A 429 9.95 3.86 -8.93
C GLU A 429 9.32 5.10 -8.22
N GLN A 430 10.11 5.99 -7.60
CA GLN A 430 9.60 7.16 -6.86
C GLN A 430 9.54 8.41 -7.71
N CYS A 431 8.89 8.29 -8.86
CA CYS A 431 8.70 9.40 -9.77
C CYS A 431 7.81 10.47 -9.12
N GLY A 432 8.19 11.73 -9.22
CA GLY A 432 7.61 12.85 -8.48
C GLY A 432 8.41 13.27 -7.23
N ALA A 433 9.20 12.36 -6.65
CA ALA A 433 10.00 12.61 -5.44
C ALA A 433 11.51 12.45 -5.67
N ALA A 434 11.92 11.50 -6.52
CA ALA A 434 13.31 11.17 -6.82
C ALA A 434 13.61 11.22 -8.33
N ASP A 435 13.03 12.21 -9.00
CA ASP A 435 13.16 12.42 -10.44
C ASP A 435 14.59 12.85 -10.83
N ASP A 436 14.94 12.66 -12.10
CA ASP A 436 16.07 13.38 -12.69
C ASP A 436 15.79 14.89 -12.76
N ILE A 437 16.82 15.72 -12.61
CA ILE A 437 16.63 17.18 -12.54
C ILE A 437 16.14 17.83 -13.84
N ALA A 438 16.18 17.12 -14.98
CA ALA A 438 15.68 17.68 -16.24
C ALA A 438 14.15 17.58 -16.32
N THR A 439 13.56 16.53 -15.76
CA THR A 439 12.10 16.30 -15.74
C THR A 439 11.53 16.09 -14.33
N PRO A 440 11.75 17.02 -13.39
CA PRO A 440 11.17 16.95 -12.06
C PRO A 440 9.65 17.08 -12.11
N ASN A 441 8.99 16.72 -11.01
CA ASN A 441 7.55 16.89 -10.84
C ASN A 441 7.05 18.29 -11.26
N GLY A 442 5.93 18.34 -11.96
CA GLY A 442 5.34 19.58 -12.48
C GLY A 442 6.00 20.15 -13.74
N ARG A 443 7.06 19.53 -14.28
CA ARG A 443 7.61 19.83 -15.60
C ARG A 443 7.18 18.80 -16.65
N ARG A 444 7.23 19.20 -17.92
CA ARG A 444 7.02 18.27 -19.05
C ARG A 444 8.16 17.26 -19.11
N GLY A 445 7.82 16.02 -19.49
CA GLY A 445 8.79 14.97 -19.73
C GLY A 445 9.58 15.16 -21.02
N ARG A 446 10.52 14.25 -21.25
CA ARG A 446 11.18 14.07 -22.56
C ARG A 446 10.17 13.49 -23.54
N ILE A 447 10.36 13.74 -24.82
CA ILE A 447 9.40 13.32 -25.87
C ILE A 447 9.89 12.06 -26.57
N ALA A 448 9.00 11.10 -26.73
CA ALA A 448 9.14 9.99 -27.67
C ALA A 448 7.93 9.96 -28.62
N ALA A 449 8.10 9.37 -29.80
CA ALA A 449 7.02 9.20 -30.75
C ALA A 449 7.11 7.83 -31.41
N THR A 450 5.98 7.26 -31.81
CA THR A 450 5.95 6.00 -32.57
C THR A 450 6.39 6.23 -34.02
N SER A 451 7.21 5.33 -34.57
CA SER A 451 7.65 5.36 -35.97
C SER A 451 7.80 3.95 -36.53
N LEU A 452 7.74 3.81 -37.86
CA LEU A 452 8.12 2.58 -38.56
C LEU A 452 9.63 2.32 -38.51
N THR A 453 10.43 3.34 -38.22
CA THR A 453 11.88 3.24 -38.05
C THR A 453 12.24 3.10 -36.58
N ARG A 454 13.24 2.27 -36.31
CA ARG A 454 13.79 2.09 -34.97
C ARG A 454 14.29 3.43 -34.43
N GLN A 455 13.99 3.69 -33.17
CA GLN A 455 14.51 4.83 -32.41
C GLN A 455 15.41 4.34 -31.29
N ASP A 456 16.57 4.96 -31.17
CA ASP A 456 17.55 4.72 -30.11
C ASP A 456 17.79 6.05 -29.39
N LEU A 457 17.19 6.17 -28.21
CA LEU A 457 17.22 7.36 -27.39
C LEU A 457 18.31 7.16 -26.32
N GLN A 458 19.38 7.94 -26.43
CA GLN A 458 20.50 7.91 -25.50
C GLN A 458 20.48 9.14 -24.62
N ASP A 459 20.10 8.95 -23.37
CA ASP A 459 19.97 9.99 -22.36
C ASP A 459 21.12 9.97 -21.34
N GLU A 460 21.38 11.13 -20.75
CA GLU A 460 22.25 11.28 -19.59
C GLU A 460 21.48 11.95 -18.46
N ILE A 461 21.51 11.34 -17.27
CA ILE A 461 21.02 11.97 -16.05
C ILE A 461 22.20 12.69 -15.42
N THR A 462 22.15 14.02 -15.42
CA THR A 462 23.23 14.85 -14.88
C THR A 462 23.21 14.88 -13.35
N ALA A 463 22.01 14.87 -12.74
CA ALA A 463 21.81 14.77 -11.31
C ALA A 463 20.40 14.27 -10.96
N TRP A 464 20.24 13.82 -9.72
CA TRP A 464 18.95 13.45 -9.13
C TRP A 464 18.42 14.58 -8.26
N GLN A 465 17.10 14.78 -8.27
CA GLN A 465 16.45 15.67 -7.32
C GLN A 465 16.73 15.19 -5.89
N TRP A 466 17.00 16.15 -5.00
CA TRP A 466 17.32 15.90 -3.59
C TRP A 466 18.53 14.98 -3.37
N MET A 467 19.55 15.06 -4.23
CA MET A 467 20.83 14.40 -4.03
C MET A 467 21.98 15.37 -4.26
N GLN A 468 22.77 15.63 -3.23
CA GLN A 468 23.91 16.56 -3.25
C GLN A 468 25.17 15.85 -2.78
N SER A 469 26.32 16.27 -3.31
CA SER A 469 27.64 15.72 -2.97
C SER A 469 28.28 16.34 -1.72
N ALA A 470 27.53 17.12 -0.93
CA ALA A 470 28.08 17.90 0.17
C ALA A 470 28.56 17.01 1.33
N SER A 471 29.74 17.33 1.85
CA SER A 471 30.23 16.80 3.13
C SER A 471 29.71 17.68 4.26
N TYR A 472 29.29 17.06 5.36
CA TYR A 472 28.82 17.75 6.55
C TYR A 472 29.75 17.46 7.72
N THR A 473 30.04 18.50 8.50
CA THR A 473 30.81 18.39 9.74
C THR A 473 29.83 18.32 10.90
N VAL A 474 29.73 17.15 11.53
CA VAL A 474 28.91 17.00 12.75
C VAL A 474 29.64 17.65 13.92
N THR A 475 28.90 18.43 14.72
CA THR A 475 29.37 18.98 15.99
C THR A 475 29.92 17.84 16.88
N PRO A 476 31.01 18.05 17.63
CA PRO A 476 31.56 17.02 18.52
C PRO A 476 30.50 16.43 19.44
N PHE A 477 30.44 15.11 19.51
CA PHE A 477 29.45 14.42 20.32
C PHE A 477 29.89 14.34 21.80
N PRO A 478 28.98 14.59 22.75
CA PRO A 478 29.26 14.44 24.18
C PRO A 478 29.29 12.97 24.60
N GLY A 479 29.72 12.71 25.84
CA GLY A 479 29.57 11.40 26.47
C GLY A 479 28.09 11.03 26.67
N VAL A 480 27.73 9.78 26.37
CA VAL A 480 26.35 9.28 26.42
C VAL A 480 26.21 8.32 27.59
N GLN A 481 25.15 8.47 28.39
CA GLN A 481 24.83 7.54 29.47
C GLN A 481 24.00 6.37 28.92
N PRO A 482 24.52 5.14 28.94
CA PRO A 482 23.80 3.98 28.45
C PRO A 482 22.61 3.65 29.36
N ARG A 483 21.51 3.22 28.75
CA ARG A 483 20.25 2.89 29.43
C ARG A 483 19.76 1.52 28.97
N SER A 484 19.65 0.60 29.92
CA SER A 484 19.06 -0.72 29.66
C SER A 484 17.61 -0.57 29.19
N GLY A 485 17.25 -1.28 28.12
CA GLY A 485 15.89 -1.27 27.57
C GLY A 485 15.49 0.01 26.84
N PHE A 486 16.41 0.92 26.55
CA PHE A 486 16.10 2.14 25.80
C PHE A 486 15.58 1.82 24.39
N LEU A 487 14.46 2.45 24.03
CA LEU A 487 13.85 2.30 22.70
C LEU A 487 14.40 3.38 21.77
N ALA A 488 15.31 3.00 20.88
CA ALA A 488 15.82 3.85 19.82
C ALA A 488 15.11 3.47 18.52
N GLY A 489 14.28 4.35 18.00
CA GLY A 489 13.38 3.98 16.91
C GLY A 489 13.29 4.94 15.75
N VAL A 490 12.70 4.42 14.68
CA VAL A 490 12.35 5.16 13.47
C VAL A 490 10.88 4.90 13.18
N GLU A 491 10.12 5.95 12.91
CA GLU A 491 8.73 5.86 12.46
C GLU A 491 8.64 6.17 10.98
N PHE A 492 8.05 5.25 10.23
CA PHE A 492 7.76 5.44 8.81
C PHE A 492 6.64 6.47 8.62
N GLN A 493 6.74 7.24 7.53
CA GLN A 493 5.65 8.13 7.13
C GLN A 493 4.35 7.34 6.96
N ARG A 494 3.22 7.95 7.37
CA ARG A 494 1.87 7.41 7.17
C ARG A 494 1.47 7.23 5.71
N ALA A 495 2.15 7.93 4.79
CA ALA A 495 1.87 7.82 3.38
C ALA A 495 2.18 6.39 2.92
N TYR A 496 1.43 5.91 1.95
CA TYR A 496 1.60 4.57 1.40
C TYR A 496 1.46 4.64 -0.11
N HIS A 497 2.32 3.88 -0.77
CA HIS A 497 2.10 3.48 -2.15
C HIS A 497 2.56 2.03 -2.31
N PRO A 498 1.86 1.19 -3.09
CA PRO A 498 2.23 -0.21 -3.20
C PRO A 498 3.62 -0.44 -3.81
N SER A 499 4.20 0.56 -4.50
CA SER A 499 5.58 0.51 -5.02
C SER A 499 6.65 0.56 -3.93
N TRP A 500 6.29 0.81 -2.66
CA TRP A 500 7.25 0.90 -1.56
C TRP A 500 7.67 -0.48 -1.05
N GLN A 501 6.77 -1.46 -1.15
CA GLN A 501 6.97 -2.81 -0.62
C GLN A 501 8.25 -3.50 -1.11
N PRO A 502 8.62 -3.44 -2.42
CA PRO A 502 9.87 -4.02 -2.91
C PRO A 502 11.15 -3.41 -2.31
N TYR A 503 11.08 -2.22 -1.72
CA TYR A 503 12.23 -1.50 -1.13
C TYR A 503 12.32 -1.61 0.39
N LEU A 504 11.33 -2.24 1.04
CA LEU A 504 11.38 -2.44 2.49
C LEU A 504 12.63 -3.19 2.96
N PRO A 505 13.10 -4.27 2.30
CA PRO A 505 14.28 -5.00 2.78
C PRO A 505 15.53 -4.12 2.92
N SER A 506 15.86 -3.32 1.90
CA SER A 506 17.02 -2.41 1.96
C SER A 506 16.81 -1.28 2.97
N SER A 507 15.61 -0.71 3.01
CA SER A 507 15.25 0.33 3.98
C SER A 507 15.39 -0.14 5.43
N LEU A 508 14.97 -1.37 5.74
CA LEU A 508 15.04 -1.93 7.09
C LEU A 508 16.49 -2.19 7.52
N LEU A 509 17.36 -2.60 6.59
CA LEU A 509 18.80 -2.70 6.84
C LEU A 509 19.41 -1.32 7.13
N GLU A 510 19.00 -0.27 6.41
CA GLU A 510 19.44 1.09 6.72
C GLU A 510 18.96 1.56 8.10
N VAL A 511 17.71 1.27 8.48
CA VAL A 511 17.20 1.56 9.83
C VAL A 511 18.00 0.81 10.90
N GLN A 512 18.32 -0.46 10.68
CA GLN A 512 19.19 -1.22 11.58
C GLN A 512 20.59 -0.59 11.70
N ASN A 513 21.15 -0.11 10.58
CA ASN A 513 22.46 0.55 10.54
C ASN A 513 22.49 1.91 11.27
N LEU A 514 21.35 2.53 11.57
CA LEU A 514 21.27 3.66 12.49
C LEU A 514 21.49 3.26 13.96
N GLY A 515 21.55 1.95 14.26
CA GLY A 515 21.55 1.45 15.63
C GLY A 515 20.17 1.42 16.27
N ALA A 516 19.09 1.52 15.49
CA ALA A 516 17.72 1.40 16.00
C ALA A 516 17.41 -0.02 16.48
N ASN A 517 16.48 -0.15 17.44
CA ASN A 517 15.88 -1.41 17.89
C ASN A 517 14.35 -1.41 17.80
N LEU A 518 13.75 -0.31 17.35
CA LEU A 518 12.31 -0.15 17.18
C LEU A 518 12.01 0.43 15.79
N LEU A 519 11.09 -0.20 15.09
CA LEU A 519 10.44 0.35 13.91
C LEU A 519 8.99 0.65 14.27
N VAL A 520 8.52 1.86 14.00
CA VAL A 520 7.09 2.19 14.11
C VAL A 520 6.51 2.24 12.70
N LEU A 521 5.57 1.33 12.42
CA LEU A 521 4.80 1.31 11.19
C LEU A 521 3.47 2.03 11.42
N THR A 522 3.04 2.85 10.47
CA THR A 522 1.85 3.70 10.56
C THR A 522 0.78 3.29 9.53
N PRO A 523 0.24 2.05 9.61
CA PRO A 523 -0.76 1.59 8.66
C PRO A 523 -2.05 2.41 8.77
N THR A 524 -2.79 2.52 7.68
CA THR A 524 -3.93 3.44 7.59
C THR A 524 -5.24 2.76 7.24
N TRP A 525 -6.34 3.40 7.61
CA TRP A 525 -7.64 3.23 6.94
C TRP A 525 -8.04 4.56 6.32
N THR A 526 -8.49 4.54 5.07
CA THR A 526 -8.95 5.74 4.38
C THR A 526 -10.35 6.15 4.87
N THR A 527 -10.53 7.45 5.08
CA THR A 527 -11.82 8.08 5.41
C THR A 527 -12.14 9.17 4.37
N PRO A 528 -12.73 8.79 3.22
CA PRO A 528 -12.87 9.71 2.11
C PRO A 528 -13.90 10.81 2.35
N ARG A 529 -14.81 10.62 3.30
CA ARG A 529 -15.86 11.56 3.66
C ARG A 529 -16.36 11.34 5.08
N ALA A 530 -16.86 12.41 5.70
CA ALA A 530 -17.44 12.36 7.05
C ALA A 530 -18.91 11.89 7.04
N SER A 531 -19.64 12.07 5.94
CA SER A 531 -21.05 11.72 5.81
C SER A 531 -21.41 11.28 4.38
N PRO A 532 -22.03 10.09 4.19
CA PRO A 532 -22.11 9.02 5.17
C PRO A 532 -20.70 8.55 5.56
N LEU A 533 -20.48 8.24 6.84
CA LEU A 533 -19.16 7.88 7.38
C LEU A 533 -18.64 6.60 6.73
N LEU A 534 -17.59 6.72 5.92
CA LEU A 534 -16.80 5.58 5.46
C LEU A 534 -15.44 5.63 6.15
N PHE A 535 -15.12 4.57 6.89
CA PHE A 535 -13.83 4.43 7.56
C PHE A 535 -13.45 2.95 7.59
N ALA A 536 -12.64 2.55 6.62
CA ALA A 536 -12.33 1.16 6.27
C ALA A 536 -11.05 1.11 5.41
N PRO A 537 -10.37 -0.05 5.30
CA PRO A 537 -9.19 -0.15 4.46
C PRO A 537 -9.58 -0.09 2.97
N THR A 538 -8.84 0.69 2.19
CA THR A 538 -9.02 0.88 0.75
C THR A 538 -7.83 0.30 -0.01
N PRO A 539 -8.04 -0.68 -0.91
CA PRO A 539 -6.97 -1.24 -1.75
C PRO A 539 -6.15 -0.16 -2.48
N ALA A 540 -4.86 -0.42 -2.66
CA ALA A 540 -3.83 0.49 -3.21
C ALA A 540 -3.60 1.82 -2.46
N SER A 541 -4.54 2.24 -1.61
CA SER A 541 -4.50 3.47 -0.82
C SER A 541 -4.02 3.26 0.60
N ASP A 542 -4.36 2.11 1.19
CA ASP A 542 -3.97 1.67 2.51
C ASP A 542 -3.19 0.35 2.40
N PRO A 543 -2.16 0.11 3.24
CA PRO A 543 -1.50 -1.18 3.29
C PRO A 543 -2.46 -2.24 3.87
N LEU A 544 -2.68 -3.34 3.13
CA LEU A 544 -3.59 -4.40 3.54
C LEU A 544 -2.96 -5.29 4.64
N TRP A 545 -3.77 -6.13 5.30
CA TRP A 545 -3.33 -6.99 6.40
C TRP A 545 -2.08 -7.82 6.08
N SER A 546 -2.07 -8.46 4.92
CA SER A 546 -0.94 -9.28 4.47
C SER A 546 0.32 -8.45 4.21
N GLU A 547 0.18 -7.23 3.70
CA GLU A 547 1.29 -6.32 3.41
C GLU A 547 1.93 -5.79 4.70
N VAL A 548 1.11 -5.38 5.68
CA VAL A 548 1.62 -4.97 7.00
C VAL A 548 2.24 -6.16 7.73
N GLY A 549 1.59 -7.34 7.69
CA GLY A 549 2.13 -8.56 8.28
C GLY A 549 3.50 -8.94 7.70
N GLN A 550 3.67 -8.79 6.38
CA GLN A 550 4.97 -9.00 5.74
C GLN A 550 6.00 -7.96 6.17
N ALA A 551 5.63 -6.68 6.26
CA ALA A 551 6.54 -5.62 6.72
C ALA A 551 7.02 -5.88 8.17
N VAL A 552 6.13 -6.31 9.06
CA VAL A 552 6.49 -6.73 10.43
C VAL A 552 7.44 -7.93 10.39
N GLY A 553 7.15 -8.94 9.57
CA GLY A 553 8.02 -10.12 9.40
C GLY A 553 9.43 -9.76 8.93
N LEU A 554 9.54 -8.88 7.93
CA LEU A 554 10.83 -8.39 7.41
C LEU A 554 11.61 -7.60 8.47
N ALA A 555 10.95 -6.72 9.22
CA ALA A 555 11.59 -5.94 10.27
C ALA A 555 12.13 -6.83 11.40
N ARG A 556 11.36 -7.85 11.80
CA ARG A 556 11.79 -8.82 12.81
C ARG A 556 12.96 -9.69 12.31
N ALA A 557 13.00 -10.02 11.02
CA ALA A 557 14.11 -10.77 10.43
C ALA A 557 15.46 -10.02 10.52
N VAL A 558 15.43 -8.69 10.63
CA VAL A 558 16.60 -7.84 10.90
C VAL A 558 16.68 -7.37 12.36
N ASN A 559 16.08 -8.12 13.30
CA ASN A 559 16.14 -7.87 14.74
C ASN A 559 15.59 -6.52 15.21
N LEU A 560 14.63 -5.94 14.49
CA LEU A 560 13.87 -4.78 14.96
C LEU A 560 12.62 -5.24 15.71
N ASN A 561 12.35 -4.63 16.86
CA ASN A 561 11.02 -4.64 17.45
C ASN A 561 10.09 -3.78 16.58
N VAL A 562 8.79 -4.08 16.56
CA VAL A 562 7.84 -3.34 15.74
C VAL A 562 6.71 -2.81 16.59
N ALA A 563 6.43 -1.51 16.48
CA ALA A 563 5.19 -0.91 16.95
C ALA A 563 4.26 -0.64 15.77
N LEU A 564 2.96 -0.88 15.95
CA LEU A 564 1.95 -0.38 15.03
C LEU A 564 1.35 0.91 15.61
N PHE A 565 1.40 2.00 14.85
CA PHE A 565 0.76 3.28 15.16
C PHE A 565 -0.27 3.62 14.08
N PRO A 566 -1.44 2.95 14.08
CA PRO A 566 -2.40 3.13 13.02
C PRO A 566 -3.05 4.53 13.05
N GLU A 567 -3.14 5.17 11.88
CA GLU A 567 -3.74 6.50 11.70
C GLU A 567 -4.79 6.51 10.56
N PRO A 568 -5.78 7.42 10.56
CA PRO A 568 -6.66 7.60 9.42
C PRO A 568 -5.95 8.32 8.27
N ARG A 569 -6.26 7.91 7.04
CA ARG A 569 -5.90 8.65 5.83
C ARG A 569 -7.08 9.52 5.37
N PHE A 570 -6.92 10.83 5.49
CA PHE A 570 -7.84 11.83 4.95
C PHE A 570 -7.47 12.15 3.49
N LEU A 571 -8.47 12.33 2.62
CA LEU A 571 -8.20 12.70 1.22
C LEU A 571 -7.68 14.14 1.08
N ASN A 572 -8.16 15.04 1.94
CA ASN A 572 -7.70 16.43 2.02
C ASN A 572 -6.87 16.60 3.30
N ASP A 573 -7.51 17.06 4.37
CA ASP A 573 -6.91 17.23 5.69
C ASP A 573 -7.92 16.91 6.79
N ALA A 574 -7.42 16.64 7.99
CA ALA A 574 -8.24 16.27 9.14
C ALA A 574 -9.17 17.41 9.58
N ALA A 575 -8.76 18.67 9.46
CA ALA A 575 -9.54 19.79 9.95
C ALA A 575 -10.78 20.01 9.07
N SER A 576 -10.60 20.05 7.75
CA SER A 576 -11.71 20.11 6.79
C SER A 576 -12.66 18.93 6.93
N TRP A 577 -12.12 17.73 7.18
CA TRP A 577 -12.94 16.53 7.42
C TRP A 577 -13.80 16.65 8.68
N TRP A 578 -13.22 17.12 9.79
CA TRP A 578 -13.96 17.33 11.04
C TRP A 578 -15.00 18.44 10.95
N LEU A 579 -14.76 19.49 10.16
CA LEU A 579 -15.75 20.54 9.93
C LEU A 579 -16.96 20.06 9.10
N ALA A 580 -16.84 18.95 8.39
CA ALA A 580 -17.90 18.38 7.56
C ALA A 580 -18.78 17.35 8.29
N ILE A 581 -18.57 17.10 9.59
CA ILE A 581 -19.36 16.11 10.33
C ILE A 581 -20.79 16.63 10.60
N PRO A 582 -21.81 15.74 10.59
CA PRO A 582 -23.14 16.08 11.08
C PRO A 582 -23.17 16.38 12.59
N GLY A 583 -22.34 15.67 13.37
CA GLY A 583 -22.16 15.90 14.81
C GLY A 583 -23.33 15.45 15.71
N ASP A 584 -24.37 14.81 15.16
CA ASP A 584 -25.47 14.26 15.93
C ASP A 584 -25.11 12.96 16.68
N GLU A 585 -25.95 12.57 17.65
CA GLU A 585 -25.70 11.40 18.50
C GLU A 585 -25.59 10.09 17.72
N ALA A 586 -26.41 9.91 16.67
CA ALA A 586 -26.38 8.69 15.86
C ALA A 586 -25.08 8.60 15.05
N TRP A 587 -24.62 9.74 14.51
CA TRP A 587 -23.33 9.83 13.85
C TRP A 587 -22.17 9.53 14.81
N TRP A 588 -22.17 10.11 16.02
CA TRP A 588 -21.13 9.84 17.02
C TRP A 588 -21.09 8.37 17.47
N ASN A 589 -22.25 7.75 17.70
CA ASN A 589 -22.33 6.34 18.02
C ASN A 589 -21.69 5.48 16.92
N ARG A 590 -21.99 5.77 15.66
CA ARG A 590 -21.37 5.10 14.51
C ARG A 590 -19.87 5.39 14.41
N TRP A 591 -19.44 6.62 14.67
CA TRP A 591 -18.02 6.98 14.64
C TRP A 591 -17.21 6.18 15.68
N PHE A 592 -17.67 6.13 16.93
CA PHE A 592 -17.01 5.34 17.97
C PHE A 592 -17.04 3.83 17.68
N GLU A 593 -18.13 3.31 17.10
CA GLU A 593 -18.19 1.91 16.63
C GLU A 593 -17.13 1.62 15.56
N ARG A 594 -17.02 2.49 14.54
CA ARG A 594 -16.03 2.34 13.46
C ARG A 594 -14.59 2.53 13.94
N TYR A 595 -14.34 3.49 14.83
CA TYR A 595 -13.01 3.67 15.43
C TYR A 595 -12.62 2.47 16.31
N ARG A 596 -13.57 1.90 17.06
CA ARG A 596 -13.31 0.67 17.82
C ARG A 596 -12.95 -0.50 16.89
N ALA A 597 -13.63 -0.66 15.75
CA ALA A 597 -13.28 -1.67 14.75
C ALA A 597 -11.88 -1.44 14.16
N PHE A 598 -11.50 -0.19 13.89
CA PHE A 598 -10.16 0.19 13.46
C PHE A 598 -9.08 -0.19 14.48
N VAL A 599 -9.32 0.04 15.78
CA VAL A 599 -8.40 -0.33 16.85
C VAL A 599 -8.28 -1.85 16.99
N ILE A 600 -9.41 -2.57 16.99
CA ILE A 600 -9.42 -4.04 17.08
C ILE A 600 -8.69 -4.67 15.90
N TYR A 601 -8.90 -4.16 14.68
CA TYR A 601 -8.19 -4.61 13.49
C TYR A 601 -6.67 -4.56 13.69
N HIS A 602 -6.14 -3.42 14.13
CA HIS A 602 -4.70 -3.26 14.30
C HIS A 602 -4.16 -3.98 15.55
N ALA A 603 -4.97 -4.17 16.59
CA ALA A 603 -4.61 -4.98 17.75
C ALA A 603 -4.47 -6.47 17.38
N ASP A 604 -5.43 -7.03 16.63
CA ASP A 604 -5.34 -8.39 16.11
C ASP A 604 -4.16 -8.56 15.15
N LEU A 605 -3.92 -7.58 14.28
CA LEU A 605 -2.79 -7.57 13.36
C LEU A 605 -1.45 -7.56 14.11
N ALA A 606 -1.32 -6.70 15.13
CA ALA A 606 -0.14 -6.64 15.99
C ALA A 606 0.12 -7.99 16.65
N ARG A 607 -0.93 -8.61 17.22
CA ARG A 607 -0.84 -9.93 17.85
C ARG A 607 -0.42 -11.02 16.86
N GLN A 608 -1.05 -11.08 15.69
CA GLN A 608 -0.81 -12.15 14.72
C GLN A 608 0.55 -12.04 14.03
N SER A 609 1.00 -10.82 13.72
CA SER A 609 2.30 -10.58 13.06
C SER A 609 3.49 -10.60 14.03
N GLY A 610 3.23 -10.50 15.33
CA GLY A 610 4.23 -10.44 16.38
C GLY A 610 4.86 -9.06 16.54
N ALA A 611 4.10 -7.99 16.26
CA ALA A 611 4.46 -6.66 16.71
C ALA A 611 4.47 -6.59 18.24
N THR A 612 5.33 -5.76 18.81
CA THR A 612 5.62 -5.71 20.25
C THR A 612 4.95 -4.55 20.96
N MET A 613 4.33 -3.62 20.23
CA MET A 613 3.67 -2.44 20.79
C MET A 613 2.54 -1.97 19.88
N LEU A 614 1.46 -1.44 20.47
CA LEU A 614 0.41 -0.72 19.77
C LEU A 614 0.38 0.72 20.28
N ILE A 615 0.36 1.70 19.38
CA ILE A 615 0.27 3.12 19.71
C ILE A 615 -1.08 3.61 19.16
N LEU A 616 -1.91 4.23 20.01
CA LEU A 616 -3.21 4.81 19.64
C LEU A 616 -3.20 6.30 19.96
N GLY A 617 -4.13 7.08 19.42
CA GLY A 617 -4.19 8.53 19.70
C GLY A 617 -3.71 9.38 18.54
N GLY A 618 -3.12 10.54 18.85
CA GLY A 618 -2.65 11.52 17.87
C GLY A 618 -3.47 12.81 17.84
N GLU A 619 -2.90 13.85 17.22
CA GLU A 619 -3.46 15.22 17.17
C GLU A 619 -4.84 15.27 16.50
N TRP A 620 -5.05 14.45 15.48
CA TRP A 620 -6.29 14.42 14.69
C TRP A 620 -7.53 14.01 15.50
N LEU A 621 -7.37 13.39 16.67
CA LEU A 621 -8.48 12.94 17.52
C LEU A 621 -9.05 14.01 18.44
N GLN A 622 -8.45 15.21 18.48
CA GLN A 622 -8.86 16.26 19.41
C GLN A 622 -10.38 16.53 19.45
N PRO A 623 -11.12 16.57 18.32
CA PRO A 623 -12.57 16.77 18.35
C PRO A 623 -13.36 15.61 18.99
N ALA A 624 -12.78 14.40 19.08
CA ALA A 624 -13.42 13.21 19.65
C ALA A 624 -13.01 12.92 21.11
N LEU A 625 -12.14 13.74 21.70
CA LEU A 625 -11.77 13.64 23.11
C LEU A 625 -12.86 14.25 24.01
N PRO A 626 -12.90 13.93 25.32
CA PRO A 626 -13.84 14.55 26.25
C PRO A 626 -13.76 16.09 26.21
N GLY A 627 -14.91 16.75 25.98
CA GLY A 627 -14.97 18.21 25.82
C GLY A 627 -14.36 18.72 24.51
N GLY A 628 -14.22 17.85 23.50
CA GLY A 628 -13.62 18.16 22.20
C GLY A 628 -14.26 19.35 21.49
N ALA A 629 -13.40 20.09 20.78
CA ALA A 629 -13.79 21.19 19.92
C ALA A 629 -13.39 20.88 18.48
N LEU A 630 -14.19 21.37 17.53
CA LEU A 630 -13.84 21.40 16.11
C LEU A 630 -12.65 22.34 15.87
N PRO A 631 -11.99 22.25 14.71
CA PRO A 631 -10.86 23.12 14.35
C PRO A 631 -11.17 24.62 14.41
N ASP A 632 -12.43 25.02 14.28
CA ASP A 632 -12.89 26.41 14.37
C ASP A 632 -13.26 26.86 15.81
N GLY A 633 -13.05 25.99 16.80
CA GLY A 633 -13.29 26.26 18.23
C GLY A 633 -14.72 25.97 18.69
N ARG A 634 -15.66 25.63 17.81
CA ARG A 634 -17.01 25.22 18.23
C ARG A 634 -16.97 23.87 18.95
N PRO A 635 -17.86 23.57 19.90
CA PRO A 635 -17.99 22.23 20.46
C PRO A 635 -18.26 21.21 19.34
N SER A 636 -17.59 20.06 19.37
CA SER A 636 -17.75 19.02 18.34
C SER A 636 -19.06 18.24 18.45
N GLY A 637 -19.80 18.42 19.54
CA GLY A 637 -20.98 17.62 19.87
C GLY A 637 -20.63 16.21 20.38
N VAL A 638 -19.34 15.94 20.67
CA VAL A 638 -18.90 14.66 21.23
C VAL A 638 -19.72 14.30 22.49
N PRO A 639 -20.20 13.05 22.62
CA PRO A 639 -21.01 12.63 23.75
C PRO A 639 -20.35 12.87 25.11
N ALA A 640 -21.16 13.21 26.13
CA ALA A 640 -20.67 13.45 27.49
C ALA A 640 -20.00 12.23 28.14
N ASP A 641 -20.33 11.02 27.67
CA ASP A 641 -19.74 9.74 28.09
C ASP A 641 -18.46 9.37 27.32
N ALA A 642 -17.86 10.28 26.55
CA ALA A 642 -16.67 10.03 25.73
C ALA A 642 -15.49 9.41 26.53
N ASP A 643 -15.26 9.81 27.78
CA ASP A 643 -14.20 9.20 28.61
C ASP A 643 -14.43 7.70 28.79
N GLY A 644 -15.68 7.28 29.03
CA GLY A 644 -16.07 5.87 29.13
C GLY A 644 -15.86 5.12 27.81
N ARG A 645 -16.26 5.73 26.68
CA ARG A 645 -16.07 5.13 25.34
C ARG A 645 -14.60 4.91 25.02
N TRP A 646 -13.72 5.85 25.39
CA TRP A 646 -12.27 5.69 25.23
C TRP A 646 -11.68 4.59 26.11
N ARG A 647 -12.16 4.45 27.36
CA ARG A 647 -11.80 3.31 28.22
C ARG A 647 -12.21 1.97 27.61
N ASP A 648 -13.42 1.90 27.04
CA ASP A 648 -13.92 0.70 26.38
C ASP A 648 -13.09 0.32 25.15
N ILE A 649 -12.67 1.31 24.37
CA ILE A 649 -11.76 1.11 23.22
C ILE A 649 -10.39 0.60 23.68
N LEU A 650 -9.79 1.21 24.70
CA LEU A 650 -8.50 0.76 25.25
C LEU A 650 -8.60 -0.65 25.86
N SER A 651 -9.70 -0.96 26.55
CA SER A 651 -9.99 -2.30 27.05
C SER A 651 -10.11 -3.31 25.90
N ALA A 652 -10.82 -2.95 24.82
CA ALA A 652 -10.91 -3.80 23.64
C ALA A 652 -9.54 -4.04 22.99
N ALA A 653 -8.70 -3.02 22.87
CA ALA A 653 -7.33 -3.18 22.36
C ALA A 653 -6.55 -4.23 23.16
N ARG A 654 -6.64 -4.21 24.50
CA ARG A 654 -5.97 -5.17 25.39
C ARG A 654 -6.51 -6.60 25.32
N GLN A 655 -7.79 -6.75 25.03
CA GLN A 655 -8.38 -8.07 24.82
C GLN A 655 -7.84 -8.73 23.55
N HIS A 656 -7.52 -7.93 22.53
CA HIS A 656 -7.03 -8.40 21.24
C HIS A 656 -5.50 -8.39 21.11
N PHE A 657 -4.78 -7.63 21.95
CA PHE A 657 -3.32 -7.51 21.94
C PHE A 657 -2.75 -7.50 23.37
N HIS A 658 -1.75 -8.35 23.62
CA HIS A 658 -1.16 -8.54 24.95
C HIS A 658 0.16 -7.77 25.18
N GLY A 659 0.64 -7.04 24.18
CA GLY A 659 1.74 -6.09 24.37
C GLY A 659 1.26 -4.75 24.93
N PRO A 660 2.17 -3.83 25.26
CA PRO A 660 1.81 -2.52 25.77
C PRO A 660 1.05 -1.68 24.73
N VAL A 661 0.01 -0.98 25.20
CA VAL A 661 -0.78 -0.01 24.44
C VAL A 661 -0.40 1.41 24.88
N TYR A 662 0.34 2.10 24.03
CA TYR A 662 0.77 3.49 24.26
C TYR A 662 -0.26 4.47 23.70
N TRP A 663 -0.33 5.67 24.30
CA TRP A 663 -1.14 6.76 23.78
C TRP A 663 -0.27 7.90 23.23
N ALA A 664 -0.54 8.27 21.98
CA ALA A 664 0.11 9.35 21.27
C ALA A 664 -0.48 10.71 21.69
N LEU A 665 0.36 11.55 22.30
CA LEU A 665 -0.02 12.90 22.75
C LEU A 665 0.75 13.97 21.97
N PRO A 666 0.06 14.93 21.31
CA PRO A 666 0.74 16.05 20.68
C PRO A 666 1.31 17.03 21.71
N PHE A 667 2.51 17.53 21.45
CA PHE A 667 3.15 18.60 22.24
C PHE A 667 3.71 19.70 21.35
N ARG A 668 3.12 20.90 21.48
CA ARG A 668 3.46 22.12 20.72
C ARG A 668 4.04 23.24 21.59
N GLY A 669 4.53 22.90 22.80
CA GLY A 669 5.14 23.85 23.73
C GLY A 669 4.23 24.43 24.80
N ALA A 670 2.97 23.98 24.86
CA ALA A 670 2.00 24.32 25.90
C ALA A 670 1.79 23.16 26.88
N PRO A 671 1.33 23.41 28.12
CA PRO A 671 1.05 22.35 29.10
C PRO A 671 0.14 21.26 28.54
N ILE A 672 0.48 19.99 28.78
CA ILE A 672 -0.28 18.85 28.29
C ILE A 672 -1.54 18.65 29.13
N GLN A 673 -2.71 18.70 28.48
CA GLN A 673 -3.96 18.25 29.09
C GLN A 673 -4.06 16.72 29.01
N THR A 674 -4.38 16.09 30.14
CA THR A 674 -4.46 14.63 30.26
C THR A 674 -5.88 14.18 30.61
N PRO A 675 -6.69 13.76 29.62
CA PRO A 675 -7.97 13.12 29.87
C PRO A 675 -7.85 11.93 30.85
N ALA A 676 -8.88 11.72 31.68
CA ALA A 676 -8.82 10.75 32.77
C ALA A 676 -8.63 9.30 32.27
N PHE A 677 -9.16 8.96 31.09
CA PHE A 677 -8.96 7.65 30.47
C PHE A 677 -7.48 7.33 30.17
N LEU A 678 -6.58 8.31 30.07
CA LEU A 678 -5.16 8.07 29.79
C LEU A 678 -4.44 7.27 30.87
N ARG A 679 -5.00 7.21 32.09
CA ARG A 679 -4.49 6.32 33.15
C ARG A 679 -4.55 4.86 32.74
N GLU A 680 -5.48 4.52 31.84
CA GLU A 680 -5.58 3.18 31.30
C GLU A 680 -4.36 2.88 30.43
N ALA A 681 -3.83 3.78 29.61
CA ALA A 681 -2.70 3.50 28.71
C ALA A 681 -1.43 3.00 29.43
N ASP A 682 -0.61 2.19 28.76
CA ASP A 682 0.60 1.59 29.34
C ASP A 682 1.82 2.52 29.25
N GLY A 683 1.76 3.51 28.37
CA GLY A 683 2.84 4.47 28.12
C GLY A 683 2.38 5.66 27.30
N ILE A 684 3.23 6.68 27.23
CA ILE A 684 2.99 7.89 26.43
C ILE A 684 3.97 7.92 25.26
N TYR A 685 3.43 8.08 24.05
CA TYR A 685 4.19 8.35 22.83
C TYR A 685 4.06 9.84 22.52
N LEU A 686 5.02 10.65 22.95
CA LEU A 686 4.90 12.10 22.87
C LEU A 686 5.33 12.62 21.51
N LEU A 687 4.38 13.09 20.71
CA LEU A 687 4.62 13.72 19.42
C LEU A 687 5.20 15.13 19.67
N TRP A 688 6.51 15.24 19.59
CA TRP A 688 7.29 16.42 19.96
C TRP A 688 7.56 17.31 18.75
N TYR A 689 6.93 18.49 18.73
CA TYR A 689 7.21 19.55 17.76
C TYR A 689 7.01 20.99 18.32
N PRO A 690 7.61 21.37 19.46
CA PRO A 690 7.62 22.76 19.93
C PRO A 690 8.73 23.58 19.24
N PRO A 691 8.65 24.92 19.23
CA PRO A 691 9.82 25.76 18.99
C PRO A 691 10.91 25.54 20.04
N LEU A 692 12.18 25.45 19.62
CA LEU A 692 13.37 25.27 20.46
C LEU A 692 14.23 26.53 20.57
N SER A 693 13.91 27.57 19.82
CA SER A 693 14.56 28.88 19.96
C SER A 693 13.68 29.98 19.38
N THR A 694 13.96 31.22 19.76
CA THR A 694 13.49 32.43 19.08
C THR A 694 14.60 33.07 18.23
N SER A 695 15.86 32.63 18.40
CA SER A 695 17.04 33.13 17.66
C SER A 695 17.02 32.70 16.20
N ALA A 696 17.46 33.59 15.30
CA ALA A 696 17.58 33.29 13.87
C ALA A 696 18.69 32.27 13.56
N THR A 697 19.72 32.21 14.40
CA THR A 697 20.87 31.29 14.30
C THR A 697 21.09 30.62 15.65
N PRO A 698 20.19 29.69 16.04
CA PRO A 698 20.28 29.06 17.35
C PRO A 698 21.47 28.11 17.42
N THR A 699 22.17 28.09 18.55
CA THR A 699 23.22 27.10 18.79
C THR A 699 22.61 25.78 19.29
N VAL A 700 23.36 24.69 19.17
CA VAL A 700 22.97 23.38 19.74
C VAL A 700 22.76 23.48 21.25
N GLU A 701 23.59 24.28 21.95
CA GLU A 701 23.51 24.48 23.40
C GLU A 701 22.22 25.21 23.80
N ASP A 702 21.89 26.31 23.12
CA ASP A 702 20.65 27.07 23.38
C ASP A 702 19.40 26.21 23.16
N MET A 703 19.38 25.44 22.06
CA MET A 703 18.27 24.54 21.76
C MET A 703 18.16 23.40 22.78
N ALA A 704 19.29 22.87 23.27
CA ALA A 704 19.30 21.82 24.28
C ALA A 704 18.80 22.35 25.64
N ALA A 705 19.17 23.57 26.01
CA ALA A 705 18.66 24.23 27.22
C ALA A 705 17.15 24.44 27.14
N GLN A 706 16.64 24.95 26.01
CA GLN A 706 15.21 25.15 25.81
C GLN A 706 14.42 23.83 25.77
N ALA A 707 14.93 22.81 25.07
CA ALA A 707 14.33 21.48 25.07
C ALA A 707 14.24 20.92 26.49
N GLY A 708 15.31 21.09 27.27
CA GLY A 708 15.35 20.67 28.67
C GLY A 708 14.30 21.37 29.54
N HIS A 709 14.20 22.69 29.43
CA HIS A 709 13.18 23.48 30.11
C HIS A 709 11.75 23.00 29.77
N LEU A 710 11.45 22.81 28.48
CA LEU A 710 10.14 22.30 28.06
C LEU A 710 9.85 20.89 28.61
N LEU A 711 10.85 20.00 28.60
CA LEU A 711 10.71 18.65 29.15
C LEU A 711 10.43 18.68 30.67
N ASP A 712 11.10 19.55 31.41
CA ASP A 712 11.00 19.57 32.88
C ASP A 712 9.76 20.34 33.36
N GLU A 713 9.43 21.47 32.74
CA GLU A 713 8.35 22.33 33.23
C GLU A 713 6.99 22.01 32.60
N GLN A 714 6.96 21.54 31.35
CA GLN A 714 5.71 21.37 30.60
C GLN A 714 5.31 19.89 30.41
N VAL A 715 6.29 18.99 30.29
CA VAL A 715 6.05 17.56 30.05
C VAL A 715 6.09 16.74 31.34
N ALA A 716 7.12 16.90 32.16
CA ALA A 716 7.31 16.09 33.36
C ALA A 716 6.11 16.12 34.33
N PRO A 717 5.41 17.25 34.57
CA PRO A 717 4.22 17.25 35.43
C PRO A 717 3.12 16.29 34.94
N ALA A 718 2.84 16.29 33.63
CA ALA A 718 1.84 15.41 33.04
C ALA A 718 2.26 13.94 33.13
N VAL A 719 3.53 13.63 32.81
CA VAL A 719 4.08 12.27 32.89
C VAL A 719 4.09 11.74 34.32
N ASN A 720 4.48 12.56 35.29
CA ASN A 720 4.49 12.21 36.71
C ASN A 720 3.06 11.98 37.24
N SER A 721 2.09 12.77 36.79
CA SER A 721 0.68 12.60 37.19
C SER A 721 0.06 11.27 36.69
N LEU A 722 0.51 10.79 35.54
CA LEU A 722 0.07 9.53 34.95
C LEU A 722 0.88 8.33 35.46
N ASN A 723 2.11 8.56 35.92
CA ASN A 723 3.09 7.55 36.31
C ASN A 723 3.31 6.49 35.21
N LYS A 724 3.57 6.96 33.98
CA LYS A 724 3.75 6.12 32.79
C LYS A 724 5.09 6.38 32.11
N PRO A 725 5.71 5.37 31.47
CA PRO A 725 6.92 5.56 30.66
C PRO A 725 6.64 6.47 29.45
N LEU A 726 7.62 7.32 29.12
CA LEU A 726 7.57 8.22 27.95
C LEU A 726 8.52 7.75 26.85
N ILE A 727 8.03 7.70 25.62
CA ILE A 727 8.84 7.69 24.39
C ILE A 727 8.69 9.05 23.72
N LEU A 728 9.81 9.70 23.40
CA LEU A 728 9.82 10.97 22.69
C LEU A 728 9.86 10.71 21.18
N ALA A 729 8.81 11.12 20.46
CA ALA A 729 8.73 10.96 19.01
C ALA A 729 8.92 12.33 18.35
N VAL A 730 10.00 12.52 17.61
CA VAL A 730 10.48 13.84 17.14
C VAL A 730 10.38 13.96 15.62
N ALA A 731 9.91 15.11 15.13
CA ALA A 731 9.68 15.32 13.70
C ALA A 731 10.11 16.71 13.21
N TYR A 732 11.41 17.02 13.07
CA TYR A 732 11.85 18.31 12.51
C TYR A 732 12.19 18.25 11.02
N PRO A 733 11.61 19.14 10.17
CA PRO A 733 11.97 19.25 8.76
C PRO A 733 13.35 19.89 8.60
N SER A 734 14.04 19.57 7.51
CA SER A 734 15.33 20.14 7.13
C SER A 734 15.20 21.46 6.39
N ILE A 735 14.69 22.48 7.09
CA ILE A 735 14.50 23.83 6.55
C ILE A 735 15.17 24.89 7.43
N THR A 736 15.53 26.02 6.82
CA THR A 736 15.98 27.20 7.56
C THR A 736 14.86 27.71 8.47
N GLY A 737 15.15 27.83 9.77
CA GLY A 737 14.18 28.27 10.77
C GLY A 737 13.36 27.16 11.42
N ALA A 738 13.61 25.88 11.13
CA ALA A 738 12.91 24.75 11.73
C ALA A 738 12.87 24.77 13.28
N ALA A 739 13.93 25.30 13.92
CA ALA A 739 13.99 25.44 15.37
C ALA A 739 13.07 26.52 15.96
N ARG A 740 12.61 27.48 15.15
CA ARG A 740 11.72 28.58 15.56
C ARG A 740 10.28 28.38 15.18
N ALA A 741 10.05 27.73 14.04
CA ALA A 741 8.77 27.74 13.37
C ALA A 741 7.89 26.58 13.86
N ASN A 742 6.65 26.87 14.26
CA ASN A 742 5.63 25.85 14.44
C ASN A 742 4.94 25.57 13.10
N VAL A 743 5.68 25.02 12.14
CA VAL A 743 5.14 24.63 10.82
C VAL A 743 4.56 23.22 10.86
N ALA A 744 3.56 22.94 10.04
CA ALA A 744 3.03 21.59 9.89
C ALA A 744 4.04 20.74 9.09
N TRP A 745 5.03 20.15 9.77
CA TRP A 745 6.15 19.45 9.13
C TRP A 745 5.72 18.36 8.12
N GLN A 746 4.52 17.79 8.28
CA GLN A 746 3.95 16.81 7.37
C GLN A 746 3.72 17.35 5.95
N THR A 747 3.61 18.67 5.76
CA THR A 747 3.49 19.29 4.43
C THR A 747 4.76 19.13 3.59
N PHE A 748 5.90 18.82 4.23
CA PHE A 748 7.17 18.54 3.55
C PHE A 748 7.40 17.04 3.30
N ASN A 749 6.51 16.15 3.75
CA ASN A 749 6.67 14.71 3.55
C ASN A 749 6.54 14.34 2.07
N GLN A 750 7.17 13.23 1.67
CA GLN A 750 7.02 12.74 0.31
C GLN A 750 5.73 11.92 0.17
N PRO A 751 5.04 11.98 -0.99
CA PRO A 751 5.42 12.67 -2.23
C PRO A 751 4.79 14.07 -2.38
N MET A 752 4.63 14.85 -1.30
CA MET A 752 4.05 16.20 -1.40
C MET A 752 4.92 17.11 -2.26
N ALA A 753 4.28 18.08 -2.93
CA ALA A 753 4.99 19.06 -3.76
C ALA A 753 5.92 19.93 -2.91
N ASP A 754 7.07 20.31 -3.49
CA ASP A 754 8.02 21.19 -2.81
C ASP A 754 7.47 22.61 -2.65
N ASP A 755 7.60 23.17 -1.44
CA ASP A 755 7.24 24.56 -1.16
C ASP A 755 8.50 25.45 -1.25
N PRO A 756 8.64 26.31 -2.28
CA PRO A 756 9.81 27.14 -2.48
C PRO A 756 9.95 28.27 -1.45
N SER A 757 8.92 28.57 -0.65
CA SER A 757 8.97 29.59 0.40
C SER A 757 9.90 29.19 1.57
N PHE A 758 10.19 27.90 1.71
CA PHE A 758 11.12 27.37 2.70
C PHE A 758 12.45 26.96 2.04
N ALA A 759 13.56 27.49 2.56
CA ALA A 759 14.90 27.11 2.10
C ALA A 759 15.35 25.80 2.77
N LEU A 760 15.91 24.88 1.99
CA LEU A 760 16.51 23.64 2.48
C LEU A 760 17.68 23.93 3.42
N ASN A 761 17.73 23.26 4.57
CA ASN A 761 18.84 23.33 5.52
C ASN A 761 19.02 22.00 6.27
N LEU A 762 19.88 21.14 5.73
CA LEU A 762 20.17 19.81 6.28
C LEU A 762 20.88 19.88 7.65
N THR A 763 21.76 20.86 7.83
CA THR A 763 22.48 21.12 9.08
C THR A 763 21.52 21.48 10.22
N ALA A 764 20.53 22.34 9.96
CA ALA A 764 19.56 22.74 10.97
C ALA A 764 18.80 21.54 11.56
N GLN A 765 18.43 20.55 10.73
CA GLN A 765 17.83 19.31 11.23
C GLN A 765 18.80 18.54 12.12
N ALA A 766 20.05 18.33 11.68
CA ALA A 766 21.05 17.62 12.46
C ALA A 766 21.34 18.28 13.82
N ASP A 767 21.46 19.61 13.85
CA ASP A 767 21.70 20.38 15.07
C ASP A 767 20.52 20.30 16.05
N ILE A 768 19.28 20.31 15.56
CA ILE A 768 18.07 20.10 16.38
C ILE A 768 18.07 18.69 16.99
N TYR A 769 18.34 17.65 16.19
CA TYR A 769 18.41 16.28 16.69
C TYR A 769 19.52 16.13 17.74
N GLN A 770 20.69 16.73 17.51
CA GLN A 770 21.78 16.76 18.48
C GLN A 770 21.35 17.43 19.78
N ALA A 771 20.72 18.61 19.70
CA ALA A 771 20.26 19.36 20.88
C ALA A 771 19.23 18.56 21.71
N LEU A 772 18.28 17.90 21.04
CA LEU A 772 17.27 17.08 21.70
C LEU A 772 17.88 15.85 22.38
N LEU A 773 18.85 15.20 21.75
CA LEU A 773 19.53 14.04 22.33
C LEU A 773 20.43 14.44 23.51
N VAL A 774 21.06 15.62 23.45
CA VAL A 774 21.77 16.21 24.61
C VAL A 774 20.82 16.45 25.77
N ALA A 775 19.67 17.08 25.53
CA ALA A 775 18.66 17.31 26.56
C ALA A 775 18.08 15.98 27.11
N LEU A 776 17.85 15.00 26.25
CA LEU A 776 17.36 13.69 26.66
C LEU A 776 18.38 12.95 27.55
N ASN A 777 19.68 13.06 27.26
CA ASN A 777 20.75 12.30 27.93
C ASN A 777 20.79 12.50 29.45
N SER A 778 20.37 13.67 29.97
CA SER A 778 20.30 13.95 31.42
C SER A 778 18.97 13.55 32.08
N ARG A 779 18.01 13.00 31.33
CA ARG A 779 16.63 12.72 31.80
C ARG A 779 16.30 11.23 31.68
N GLU A 780 16.60 10.47 32.73
CA GLU A 780 16.43 9.00 32.76
C GLU A 780 14.97 8.53 32.71
N TRP A 781 14.02 9.41 33.02
CA TRP A 781 12.59 9.13 32.97
C TRP A 781 12.08 8.98 31.52
N ILE A 782 12.82 9.49 30.52
CA ILE A 782 12.55 9.28 29.10
C ILE A 782 13.13 7.92 28.67
N LYS A 783 12.25 7.00 28.23
CA LYS A 783 12.58 5.60 27.95
C LYS A 783 12.82 5.30 26.46
N GLY A 784 12.55 6.25 25.58
CA GLY A 784 12.84 6.09 24.16
C GLY A 784 12.90 7.40 23.38
N PHE A 785 13.49 7.32 22.20
CA PHE A 785 13.56 8.38 21.21
C PHE A 785 13.27 7.79 19.83
N VAL A 786 12.26 8.34 19.15
CA VAL A 786 11.85 7.91 17.80
C VAL A 786 11.97 9.09 16.84
N SER A 787 12.70 8.89 15.74
CA SER A 787 12.71 9.83 14.60
C SER A 787 11.50 9.57 13.72
N GLN A 788 10.61 10.55 13.57
CA GLN A 788 9.40 10.43 12.77
C GLN A 788 9.61 10.84 11.31
N GLY A 789 8.72 10.33 10.45
CA GLY A 789 8.63 10.78 9.07
C GLY A 789 9.69 10.18 8.14
N TYR A 790 10.23 9.00 8.47
CA TYR A 790 11.19 8.31 7.62
C TYR A 790 10.57 7.87 6.29
N TYR A 791 11.24 8.16 5.17
CA TYR A 791 10.79 7.81 3.81
C TYR A 791 11.42 6.48 3.32
N PRO A 792 10.66 5.36 3.30
CA PRO A 792 11.22 4.03 3.06
C PRO A 792 11.69 3.68 1.63
N PRO A 793 11.20 4.28 0.54
CA PRO A 793 11.58 3.79 -0.79
C PRO A 793 12.96 4.24 -1.29
N VAL A 794 13.38 5.47 -0.97
CA VAL A 794 14.61 6.06 -1.50
C VAL A 794 15.18 7.11 -0.54
N ALA A 795 16.51 7.22 -0.50
CA ALA A 795 17.19 8.25 0.28
C ALA A 795 17.10 9.62 -0.42
N LEU A 796 16.69 10.64 0.34
CA LEU A 796 16.46 12.01 -0.15
C LEU A 796 17.03 13.04 0.81
N GLN A 797 17.78 14.00 0.27
CA GLN A 797 18.24 15.21 0.95
C GLN A 797 17.24 16.36 0.74
N ASP A 798 15.97 16.08 1.04
CA ASP A 798 14.83 16.98 0.85
C ASP A 798 14.51 17.81 2.11
N LYS A 799 13.38 18.53 2.10
CA LYS A 799 12.89 19.35 3.23
C LYS A 799 12.09 18.56 4.27
N SER A 800 11.79 17.28 4.02
CA SER A 800 10.95 16.45 4.89
C SER A 800 11.56 16.22 6.27
N ALA A 801 10.76 15.71 7.22
CA ALA A 801 11.27 15.28 8.52
C ALA A 801 12.12 13.99 8.47
N SER A 802 12.07 13.25 7.34
CA SER A 802 12.89 12.05 7.14
C SER A 802 14.36 12.38 7.36
N VAL A 803 15.05 11.55 8.14
CA VAL A 803 16.50 11.63 8.35
C VAL A 803 17.29 10.84 7.30
N ARG A 804 16.61 10.03 6.49
CA ARG A 804 17.24 9.08 5.56
C ARG A 804 18.04 9.80 4.48
N GLY A 805 19.35 9.52 4.40
CA GLY A 805 20.26 10.16 3.45
C GLY A 805 20.70 11.58 3.86
N LYS A 806 20.36 12.02 5.09
CA LYS A 806 20.68 13.35 5.63
C LYS A 806 21.66 13.26 6.79
N PRO A 807 22.37 14.36 7.12
CA PRO A 807 23.28 14.40 8.26
C PRO A 807 22.67 14.05 9.62
N ALA A 808 21.36 14.26 9.81
CA ALA A 808 20.66 13.84 11.02
C ALA A 808 20.74 12.32 11.25
N ALA A 809 20.83 11.49 10.20
CA ALA A 809 21.06 10.05 10.34
C ALA A 809 22.41 9.73 11.01
N GLU A 810 23.47 10.51 10.74
CA GLU A 810 24.78 10.33 11.38
C GLU A 810 24.73 10.66 12.87
N VAL A 811 23.93 11.67 13.25
CA VAL A 811 23.64 11.97 14.65
C VAL A 811 22.98 10.74 15.31
N LEU A 812 21.94 10.19 14.71
CA LEU A 812 21.27 9.00 15.27
C LEU A 812 22.21 7.79 15.36
N ARG A 813 23.02 7.55 14.33
CA ARG A 813 24.02 6.46 14.28
C ARG A 813 25.05 6.55 15.39
N TYR A 814 25.40 7.77 15.82
CA TYR A 814 26.23 7.96 17.01
C TYR A 814 25.46 7.64 18.30
N TRP A 815 24.28 8.22 18.47
CA TRP A 815 23.55 8.21 19.75
C TRP A 815 22.84 6.89 20.05
N TYR A 816 22.18 6.26 19.08
CA TYR A 816 21.32 5.11 19.32
C TYR A 816 22.05 3.89 19.92
N PRO A 817 23.19 3.42 19.38
CA PRO A 817 23.93 2.32 20.01
C PRO A 817 24.34 2.65 21.45
N ARG A 818 24.81 3.89 21.67
CA ARG A 818 25.34 4.33 22.98
C ARG A 818 24.24 4.48 24.03
N LEU A 819 23.10 5.06 23.67
CA LEU A 819 21.93 5.15 24.56
C LEU A 819 21.40 3.77 24.93
N ARG A 820 21.51 2.80 24.02
CA ARG A 820 21.16 1.40 24.27
C ARG A 820 22.23 0.63 25.07
N GLY A 821 23.42 1.19 25.24
CA GLY A 821 24.55 0.50 25.86
C GLY A 821 25.13 -0.64 25.01
N VAL A 822 24.99 -0.58 23.69
CA VAL A 822 25.60 -1.54 22.75
C VAL A 822 26.78 -0.89 22.02
N ALA A 823 27.74 -1.72 21.60
CA ALA A 823 28.84 -1.26 20.77
C ALA A 823 28.30 -0.70 19.44
N PRO A 824 28.86 0.43 18.94
CA PRO A 824 28.44 1.06 17.69
C PRO A 824 28.78 0.22 16.45
#